data_AF-A0A383VWM6-F1
#
_entry.id   AF-A0A383VWM6-F1
#
_cell.length_a   1.000
_cell.length_b   1.000
_cell.length_c   1.000
_cell.angle_alpha   90.00
_cell.angle_beta   90.00
_cell.angle_gamma   90.00
#
_symmetry.space_group_name_H-M   'P 1'
#
loop_
_entity.id
_entity.type
_entity.pdbx_description
1 polymer ?
#
loop_
_entity_poly.entity_id
_entity_poly.type
_entity_poly.pdbx_seq_one_letter_code
_entity_poly.pdbx_strand_id
1 'polypeptide(L)'
;MDLNKVLTIARRELADNKPDVAVKLLSAASRRYADAPEVWYYLGTALGKQGGQDGSCCICFLRTLQLLGPQPEGQGHQLMASIAADNCWLMANSSLPQAWPAAAADAALQAKFAAAAAHITRQAMQQAMAAPSSSSSSSSDVDAAAEPHVQLLVVGGLGLQAMQLAAAASSVQNQLLKAPQQQQQQEGTAVPSMALSFVPTDGLTAHLAGQLFADNDVDDIIDVCSWTELRQQQQHDSGSSTEAASGGEAVSCAALLAGCIQPNWSNAVAACRSACRGLAGLTTTSSSSSSSSTTSKACVLSPAAIRVWAVPVSCKDLLNLNEVDLQEIAQQAAGGYSYAAANAALRRSSKACQVSRFAPQQLAEPVVVLEVKLQDLLHSLQQQQQQQGSAEGSSATSAALAAALCSGRSAAASTAVSLHTSGRLDCVVWWLEFELAPGCSVTFAPAAAAAAGRAPGLSSSSSRSSAGQADVLRPHVWQHVQYLPQQQQQQQGDEGGSSSALAAACCQGQQVSAGQQLLLRVAASAEQLSMSLFSSSSSSSSGAAADGGMNNLPEQLAQLNLQQQQQQQQEGAGDILPYHLSMLNDHARTRAYDQGISAAVQELLQQQQQQQQAGAGSGAAAVVLDVGCGTGLLSMMAATAAAAAAADGRAAERLQIVACEREPALAAVAQQLVAAHGMQQQIAVHQKLSSQLTLAAAAAADTPDASKPAGQTKAGEVAQISSGSGSSMAADMPAAAALVVHEIFGTDPLSEHVLPALRQVQQQLAAPGTRFVPRAIRIIAAVAACPPLQQRLRLPQQQSGGSSSLSFDVSSLLLLQPRKLELQLDDLAGELLLLTAPASVLEFDFEKDWPLRLNGQVDVKQQVLEEALVLSSWMEQQQLQPQGQQVTTQQQQGPGLVTQQARKKAQQKKAAAAAAAKELCVVSWFEADCGSGGWLSTAPGTTKYGHWQQSVEFVAAPPAAAAVAAAVLGGGLATFDEDETDDSVGSSSSSSLSLRVIWAVDRLKFSLTA
;
A
#
# COMPACT_ATOMS: atom_id res chain seq x y z
N MET A 1 -11.18 -21.50 35.23
CA MET A 1 -11.26 -22.38 34.05
C MET A 1 -9.84 -22.73 33.64
N ASP A 2 -9.54 -24.02 33.45
CA ASP A 2 -8.23 -24.50 32.99
C ASP A 2 -7.85 -23.86 31.64
N LEU A 3 -6.61 -23.38 31.49
CA LEU A 3 -6.12 -22.69 30.30
C LEU A 3 -6.29 -23.54 29.03
N ASN A 4 -5.98 -24.83 29.10
CA ASN A 4 -6.11 -25.72 27.95
C ASN A 4 -7.56 -25.85 27.47
N LYS A 5 -8.52 -25.88 28.41
CA LYS A 5 -9.96 -25.91 28.08
C LYS A 5 -10.40 -24.60 27.43
N VAL A 6 -9.94 -23.47 27.96
CA VAL A 6 -10.23 -22.14 27.40
C VAL A 6 -9.72 -22.04 25.96
N LEU A 7 -8.46 -22.39 25.72
CA LEU A 7 -7.86 -22.34 24.39
C LEU A 7 -8.53 -23.29 23.40
N THR A 8 -8.92 -24.49 23.85
CA THR A 8 -9.64 -25.47 23.01
C THR A 8 -10.99 -24.94 22.54
N ILE A 9 -11.77 -24.36 23.46
CA ILE A 9 -13.07 -23.75 23.14
C ILE A 9 -12.87 -22.56 22.20
N ALA A 10 -11.93 -21.66 22.51
CA ALA A 10 -11.67 -20.49 21.67
C ALA A 10 -11.29 -20.86 20.24
N ARG A 11 -10.40 -21.85 20.03
CA ARG A 11 -10.02 -22.33 18.70
C ARG A 11 -11.21 -22.89 17.93
N ARG A 12 -12.09 -23.64 18.59
CA ARG A 12 -13.31 -24.16 17.97
C ARG A 12 -14.24 -23.04 17.52
N GLU A 13 -14.50 -22.06 18.39
CA GLU A 13 -15.36 -20.92 18.02
C GLU A 13 -14.76 -20.11 16.86
N LEU A 14 -13.43 -19.95 16.81
CA LEU A 14 -12.76 -19.31 15.67
C LEU A 14 -12.86 -20.11 14.37
N ALA A 15 -12.87 -21.44 14.45
CA ALA A 15 -13.07 -22.33 13.30
C ALA A 15 -14.52 -22.30 12.80
N ASP A 16 -15.49 -22.23 13.73
CA ASP A 16 -16.92 -22.09 13.45
C ASP A 16 -17.33 -20.65 13.03
N ASN A 17 -16.35 -19.77 12.81
CA ASN A 17 -16.53 -18.35 12.45
C ASN A 17 -17.38 -17.54 13.45
N LYS A 18 -17.17 -17.75 14.75
CA LYS A 18 -17.83 -17.05 15.87
C LYS A 18 -16.85 -16.19 16.68
N PRO A 19 -16.31 -15.11 16.10
CA PRO A 19 -15.25 -14.32 16.74
C PRO A 19 -15.70 -13.65 18.05
N ASP A 20 -16.96 -13.21 18.18
CA ASP A 20 -17.45 -12.51 19.38
C ASP A 20 -17.38 -13.38 20.65
N VAL A 21 -17.65 -14.68 20.52
CA VAL A 21 -17.59 -15.63 21.63
C VAL A 21 -16.14 -15.83 22.05
N ALA A 22 -15.25 -15.98 21.07
CA ALA A 22 -13.82 -16.12 21.31
C ALA A 22 -13.23 -14.87 21.99
N VAL A 23 -13.59 -13.66 21.55
CA VAL A 23 -13.13 -12.39 22.15
C VAL A 23 -13.56 -12.31 23.62
N LYS A 24 -14.84 -12.54 23.94
CA LYS A 24 -15.32 -12.49 25.34
C LYS A 24 -14.56 -13.47 26.24
N LEU A 25 -14.37 -14.70 25.78
CA LEU A 25 -13.68 -15.75 26.52
C LEU A 25 -12.20 -15.40 26.73
N LEU A 26 -11.50 -14.98 25.67
CA LEU A 26 -10.07 -14.70 25.69
C LEU A 26 -9.74 -13.38 26.41
N SER A 27 -10.60 -12.37 26.36
CA SER A 27 -10.45 -11.14 27.16
C SER A 27 -10.63 -11.39 28.67
N ALA A 28 -11.45 -12.38 29.05
CA ALA A 28 -11.50 -12.83 30.45
C ALA A 28 -10.24 -13.62 30.82
N ALA A 29 -9.73 -14.43 29.89
CA ALA A 29 -8.53 -15.24 30.09
C ALA A 29 -7.26 -14.39 30.19
N SER A 30 -7.12 -13.32 29.42
CA SER A 30 -5.93 -12.45 29.41
C SER A 30 -5.68 -11.78 30.76
N ARG A 31 -6.74 -11.49 31.53
CA ARG A 31 -6.63 -10.97 32.90
C ARG A 31 -6.09 -12.00 33.91
N ARG A 32 -6.36 -13.29 33.68
CA ARG A 32 -5.96 -14.38 34.60
C ARG A 32 -4.63 -15.03 34.19
N TYR A 33 -4.36 -15.07 32.90
CA TYR A 33 -3.21 -15.73 32.28
C TYR A 33 -2.43 -14.69 31.46
N ALA A 34 -2.07 -13.58 32.10
CA ALA A 34 -1.44 -12.43 31.44
C ALA A 34 -0.08 -12.75 30.81
N ASP A 35 0.61 -13.78 31.32
CA ASP A 35 1.92 -14.22 30.84
C ASP A 35 1.84 -15.38 29.83
N ALA A 36 0.63 -15.82 29.44
CA ALA A 36 0.45 -16.91 28.48
C ALA A 36 0.38 -16.34 27.03
N PRO A 37 1.40 -16.54 26.19
CA PRO A 37 1.45 -15.96 24.84
C PRO A 37 0.31 -16.44 23.94
N GLU A 38 -0.17 -17.68 24.14
CA GLU A 38 -1.26 -18.27 23.38
C GLU A 38 -2.57 -17.50 23.56
N VAL A 39 -2.84 -16.99 24.77
CA VAL A 39 -4.06 -16.25 25.08
C VAL A 39 -4.11 -14.97 24.25
N TRP A 40 -3.01 -14.22 24.24
CA TRP A 40 -2.87 -13.00 23.46
C TRP A 40 -2.90 -13.27 21.96
N TYR A 41 -2.27 -14.35 21.50
CA TYR A 41 -2.25 -14.71 20.08
C TYR A 41 -3.65 -14.99 19.54
N TYR A 42 -4.42 -15.82 20.24
CA TYR A 42 -5.79 -16.12 19.84
C TYR A 42 -6.72 -14.93 20.06
N LEU A 43 -6.47 -14.07 21.06
CA LEU A 43 -7.26 -12.85 21.28
C LEU A 43 -7.07 -11.88 20.11
N GLY A 44 -5.84 -11.66 19.68
CA GLY A 44 -5.51 -10.86 18.49
C GLY A 44 -6.18 -11.41 17.23
N THR A 45 -6.13 -12.74 17.04
CA THR A 45 -6.82 -13.43 15.93
C THR A 45 -8.34 -13.22 15.97
N ALA A 46 -8.94 -13.33 17.15
CA ALA A 46 -10.38 -13.15 17.34
C ALA A 46 -10.83 -11.70 17.09
N LEU A 47 -10.08 -10.73 17.62
CA LEU A 47 -10.33 -9.30 17.39
C LEU A 47 -10.17 -8.91 15.92
N GLY A 48 -9.17 -9.48 15.24
CA GLY A 48 -8.99 -9.30 13.79
C GLY A 48 -10.20 -9.79 12.99
N LYS A 49 -10.72 -10.99 13.32
CA LYS A 49 -11.95 -11.52 12.69
C LYS A 49 -13.22 -10.73 13.02
N GLN A 50 -13.27 -10.05 14.17
CA GLN A 50 -14.39 -9.20 14.56
C GLN A 50 -14.40 -7.86 13.79
N GLY A 51 -13.30 -7.51 13.12
CA GLY A 51 -13.16 -6.23 12.43
C GLY A 51 -12.86 -5.06 13.37
N GLY A 52 -12.25 -5.30 14.53
CA GLY A 52 -11.86 -4.24 15.47
C GLY A 52 -10.87 -3.25 14.84
N GLN A 53 -11.23 -1.96 14.84
CA GLN A 53 -10.53 -0.86 14.14
C GLN A 53 -9.55 -0.07 15.04
N ASP A 54 -9.48 -0.36 16.33
CA ASP A 54 -8.77 0.45 17.35
C ASP A 54 -7.30 0.06 17.57
N GLY A 55 -6.79 -0.89 16.77
CA GLY A 55 -5.44 -1.42 16.91
C GLY A 55 -5.26 -2.43 18.06
N SER A 56 -6.33 -2.78 18.80
CA SER A 56 -6.27 -3.74 19.91
C SER A 56 -5.75 -5.12 19.51
N CYS A 57 -6.07 -5.56 18.30
CA CYS A 57 -5.54 -6.80 17.72
C CYS A 57 -4.01 -6.75 17.55
N CYS A 58 -3.47 -5.62 17.09
CA CYS A 58 -2.04 -5.38 16.95
C CYS A 58 -1.34 -5.43 18.31
N ILE A 59 -1.91 -4.76 19.32
CA ILE A 59 -1.42 -4.78 20.70
C ILE A 59 -1.36 -6.21 21.25
N CYS A 60 -2.35 -7.06 20.94
CA CYS A 60 -2.33 -8.46 21.34
C CYS A 60 -1.17 -9.24 20.70
N PHE A 61 -0.92 -9.05 19.40
CA PHE A 61 0.22 -9.70 18.73
C PHE A 61 1.56 -9.17 19.23
N LEU A 62 1.69 -7.85 19.48
CA LEU A 62 2.85 -7.26 20.15
C LEU A 62 3.11 -7.94 21.49
N ARG A 63 2.06 -8.11 22.30
CA ARG A 63 2.18 -8.76 23.61
C ARG A 63 2.59 -10.23 23.48
N THR A 64 2.08 -10.96 22.49
CA THR A 64 2.56 -12.31 22.17
C THR A 64 4.06 -12.32 21.86
N LEU A 65 4.53 -11.41 21.02
CA LEU A 65 5.96 -11.32 20.66
C LEU A 65 6.84 -10.97 21.87
N GLN A 66 6.41 -10.02 22.70
CA GLN A 66 7.10 -9.65 23.93
C GLN A 66 7.24 -10.83 24.90
N LEU A 67 6.18 -11.63 25.06
CA LEU A 67 6.18 -12.81 25.94
C LEU A 67 7.02 -13.97 25.40
N LEU A 68 7.04 -14.16 24.08
CA LEU A 68 7.85 -15.20 23.44
C LEU A 68 9.34 -14.86 23.37
N GLY A 69 9.67 -13.56 23.40
CA GLY A 69 11.04 -13.07 23.27
C GLY A 69 11.62 -13.27 21.86
N PRO A 70 12.90 -12.90 21.67
CA PRO A 70 13.55 -12.92 20.35
C PRO A 70 13.89 -14.32 19.83
N GLN A 71 14.04 -15.31 20.74
CA GLN A 71 14.34 -16.70 20.40
C GLN A 71 13.37 -17.66 21.11
N PRO A 72 12.14 -17.81 20.59
CA PRO A 72 11.16 -18.74 21.16
C PRO A 72 11.66 -20.19 21.10
N GLU A 73 11.49 -20.90 22.21
CA GLU A 73 11.82 -22.32 22.33
C GLU A 73 10.70 -23.20 21.73
N GLY A 74 11.07 -24.20 20.93
CA GLY A 74 10.12 -25.15 20.35
C GLY A 74 9.44 -24.66 19.06
N GLN A 75 9.17 -25.61 18.16
CA GLN A 75 8.64 -25.33 16.82
C GLN A 75 7.30 -24.59 16.83
N GLY A 76 6.42 -24.91 17.79
CA GLY A 76 5.11 -24.27 17.92
C GLY A 76 5.18 -22.78 18.24
N HIS A 77 6.05 -22.40 19.18
CA HIS A 77 6.26 -20.99 19.54
C HIS A 77 7.03 -20.22 18.46
N GLN A 78 7.98 -20.86 17.77
CA GLN A 78 8.65 -20.26 16.61
C GLN A 78 7.68 -19.93 15.47
N LEU A 79 6.75 -20.85 15.18
CA LEU A 79 5.69 -20.62 14.21
C LEU A 79 4.74 -19.51 14.68
N MET A 80 4.32 -19.55 15.95
CA MET A 80 3.45 -18.53 16.54
C MET A 80 4.07 -17.13 16.49
N ALA A 81 5.33 -16.98 16.89
CA ALA A 81 6.04 -15.70 16.84
C ALA A 81 6.14 -15.18 15.40
N SER A 82 6.36 -16.07 14.43
CA SER A 82 6.37 -15.68 13.02
C SER A 82 5.02 -15.14 12.56
N ILE A 83 3.94 -15.87 12.81
CA ILE A 83 2.59 -15.48 12.39
C ILE A 83 2.14 -14.23 13.14
N ALA A 84 2.45 -14.14 14.43
CA ALA A 84 2.18 -12.95 15.23
C ALA A 84 2.91 -11.72 14.68
N ALA A 85 4.17 -11.83 14.27
CA ALA A 85 4.91 -10.72 13.67
C ALA A 85 4.30 -10.26 12.34
N ASP A 86 3.96 -11.19 11.45
CA ASP A 86 3.31 -10.86 10.18
C ASP A 86 1.96 -10.18 10.39
N ASN A 87 1.12 -10.74 11.28
CA ASN A 87 -0.18 -10.15 11.62
C ASN A 87 -0.02 -8.81 12.32
N CYS A 88 0.97 -8.68 13.20
CA CYS A 88 1.27 -7.43 13.89
C CYS A 88 1.63 -6.33 12.88
N TRP A 89 2.51 -6.63 11.92
CA TRP A 89 2.83 -5.70 10.84
C TRP A 89 1.61 -5.36 9.98
N LEU A 90 0.81 -6.35 9.57
CA LEU A 90 -0.40 -6.12 8.77
C LEU A 90 -1.39 -5.18 9.50
N MET A 91 -1.66 -5.45 10.77
CA MET A 91 -2.55 -4.62 11.58
C MET A 91 -1.95 -3.24 11.85
N ALA A 92 -0.66 -3.15 12.18
CA ALA A 92 0.03 -1.87 12.36
C ALA A 92 -0.01 -1.02 11.09
N ASN A 93 0.21 -1.62 9.91
CA ASN A 93 0.15 -0.91 8.63
C ASN A 93 -1.26 -0.42 8.28
N SER A 94 -2.32 -1.02 8.87
CA SER A 94 -3.70 -0.55 8.73
C SER A 94 -4.08 0.58 9.70
N SER A 95 -3.47 0.61 10.89
CA SER A 95 -3.83 1.56 11.95
C SER A 95 -2.88 2.75 12.07
N LEU A 96 -1.60 2.58 11.74
CA LEU A 96 -0.58 3.62 11.80
C LEU A 96 -0.52 4.43 10.50
N PRO A 97 0.12 5.62 10.50
CA PRO A 97 0.38 6.38 9.29
C PRO A 97 0.97 5.52 8.16
N GLN A 98 0.58 5.80 6.93
CA GLN A 98 1.03 5.02 5.79
C GLN A 98 2.56 5.08 5.66
N ALA A 99 3.19 3.91 5.51
CA ALA A 99 4.64 3.77 5.43
C ALA A 99 5.41 4.38 6.63
N TRP A 100 4.79 4.34 7.82
CA TRP A 100 5.42 4.80 9.06
C TRP A 100 6.83 4.23 9.34
N PRO A 101 7.21 2.96 9.00
CA PRO A 101 8.57 2.48 9.28
C PRO A 101 9.59 3.28 8.47
N ALA A 102 9.24 3.56 7.20
CA ALA A 102 10.09 4.34 6.31
C ALA A 102 10.20 5.79 6.76
N ALA A 103 9.09 6.39 7.17
CA ALA A 103 9.07 7.75 7.70
C ALA A 103 9.87 7.87 9.01
N ALA A 104 9.78 6.89 9.90
CA ALA A 104 10.51 6.84 11.15
C ALA A 104 12.03 6.64 10.95
N ALA A 105 12.43 5.87 9.92
CA ALA A 105 13.84 5.68 9.56
C ALA A 105 14.45 6.85 8.75
N ASP A 106 13.63 7.73 8.14
CA ASP A 106 14.11 8.84 7.31
C ASP A 106 14.70 9.99 8.16
N ALA A 107 16.01 9.99 8.33
CA ALA A 107 16.73 11.01 9.09
C ALA A 107 16.53 12.44 8.56
N ALA A 108 16.32 12.63 7.25
CA ALA A 108 16.08 13.95 6.67
C ALA A 108 14.68 14.44 7.04
N LEU A 109 13.68 13.55 7.05
CA LEU A 109 12.34 13.86 7.55
C LEU A 109 12.36 14.18 9.04
N GLN A 110 13.07 13.38 9.86
CA GLN A 110 13.22 13.65 11.30
C GLN A 110 13.88 15.01 11.58
N ALA A 111 14.91 15.38 10.81
CA ALA A 111 15.54 16.69 10.93
C ALA A 111 14.58 17.85 10.60
N LYS A 112 13.70 17.68 9.62
CA LYS A 112 12.66 18.68 9.29
C LYS A 112 11.65 18.84 10.43
N PHE A 113 11.21 17.76 11.05
CA PHE A 113 10.33 17.82 12.22
C PHE A 113 11.00 18.49 13.42
N ALA A 114 12.27 18.19 13.69
CA ALA A 114 13.03 18.85 14.75
C ALA A 114 13.18 20.36 14.51
N ALA A 115 13.44 20.76 13.26
CA ALA A 115 13.49 22.18 12.87
C ALA A 115 12.13 22.88 13.03
N ALA A 116 11.04 22.19 12.67
CA ALA A 116 9.68 22.68 12.84
C ALA A 116 9.31 22.83 14.32
N ALA A 117 9.61 21.83 15.14
CA ALA A 117 9.44 21.87 16.59
C ALA A 117 10.17 23.09 17.21
N ALA A 118 11.45 23.28 16.89
CA ALA A 118 12.20 24.44 17.36
C ALA A 118 11.66 25.79 16.84
N HIS A 119 11.02 25.81 15.67
CA HIS A 119 10.38 27.01 15.14
C HIS A 119 9.10 27.35 15.91
N ILE A 120 8.17 26.41 16.04
CA ILE A 120 6.88 26.66 16.71
C ILE A 120 7.06 26.95 18.21
N THR A 121 8.00 26.29 18.89
CA THR A 121 8.34 26.60 20.29
C THR A 121 8.81 28.05 20.43
N ARG A 122 9.72 28.51 19.57
CA ARG A 122 10.20 29.90 19.62
C ARG A 122 9.08 30.90 19.38
N GLN A 123 8.20 30.64 18.43
CA GLN A 123 7.07 31.52 18.15
C GLN A 123 6.08 31.58 19.33
N ALA A 124 5.73 30.44 19.93
CA ALA A 124 4.86 30.41 21.10
C ALA A 124 5.47 31.14 22.29
N MET A 125 6.77 30.95 22.57
CA MET A 125 7.47 31.68 23.63
C MET A 125 7.52 33.18 23.36
N GLN A 126 7.78 33.62 22.12
CA GLN A 126 7.73 35.03 21.75
C GLN A 126 6.33 35.63 21.93
N GLN A 127 5.27 34.90 21.58
CA GLN A 127 3.90 35.33 21.80
C GLN A 127 3.55 35.43 23.29
N ALA A 128 4.00 34.48 24.12
CA ALA A 128 3.80 34.52 25.56
C ALA A 128 4.51 35.70 26.22
N MET A 129 5.75 36.00 25.79
CA MET A 129 6.53 37.13 26.31
C MET A 129 6.02 38.51 25.82
N ALA A 130 5.36 38.56 24.66
CA ALA A 130 4.80 39.80 24.10
C ALA A 130 3.39 40.13 24.63
N ALA A 131 2.76 39.24 25.40
CA ALA A 131 1.46 39.49 25.99
C ALA A 131 1.56 40.64 27.02
N PRO A 132 0.69 41.66 26.95
CA PRO A 132 0.78 42.82 27.84
C PRO A 132 0.54 42.39 29.30
N SER A 133 1.55 42.56 30.16
CA SER A 133 1.36 42.48 31.61
C SER A 133 0.41 43.60 32.03
N SER A 134 -0.78 43.27 32.52
CA SER A 134 -1.73 44.24 33.05
C SER A 134 -1.22 44.81 34.37
N SER A 135 -0.25 45.73 34.31
CA SER A 135 0.26 46.45 35.47
C SER A 135 0.38 47.93 35.17
N SER A 136 -0.77 48.61 35.14
CA SER A 136 -0.82 50.07 35.28
C SER A 136 -1.98 50.47 36.19
N SER A 137 -1.97 50.00 37.43
CA SER A 137 -2.70 50.65 38.53
C SER A 137 -1.76 50.78 39.72
N SER A 138 -1.41 52.02 40.03
CA SER A 138 -0.67 52.40 41.23
C SER A 138 -1.56 52.20 42.47
N SER A 139 -1.59 50.98 43.01
CA SER A 139 -2.09 50.70 44.36
C SER A 139 -1.28 49.58 44.98
N SER A 140 -0.92 49.77 46.24
CA SER A 140 0.12 49.08 46.99
C SER A 140 -0.27 47.69 47.51
N ASP A 141 -1.00 46.89 46.73
CA ASP A 141 -1.27 45.49 47.06
C ASP A 141 -0.59 44.59 46.03
N VAL A 142 0.25 43.68 46.52
CA VAL A 142 1.06 42.74 45.73
C VAL A 142 0.15 41.60 45.29
N ASP A 143 -0.67 41.83 44.27
CA ASP A 143 -1.28 40.75 43.52
C ASP A 143 -0.20 40.10 42.65
N ALA A 144 0.06 38.81 42.87
CA ALA A 144 1.02 38.03 42.10
C ALA A 144 0.61 38.06 40.61
N ALA A 145 1.43 38.70 39.77
CA ALA A 145 1.23 38.67 38.34
C ALA A 145 1.26 37.21 37.85
N ALA A 146 0.23 36.79 37.10
CA ALA A 146 0.15 35.44 36.54
C ALA A 146 1.39 35.15 35.69
N GLU A 147 2.08 34.04 35.99
CA GLU A 147 3.27 33.65 35.22
C GLU A 147 2.86 33.27 33.78
N PRO A 148 3.58 33.76 32.76
CA PRO A 148 3.29 33.37 31.38
C PRO A 148 3.49 31.87 31.20
N HIS A 149 2.52 31.19 30.57
CA HIS A 149 2.54 29.74 30.35
C HIS A 149 2.41 29.41 28.85
N VAL A 150 3.13 28.38 28.40
CA VAL A 150 3.10 27.89 27.02
C VAL A 150 2.70 26.42 27.00
N GLN A 151 1.57 26.13 26.37
CA GLN A 151 1.14 24.76 26.09
C GLN A 151 1.72 24.29 24.75
N LEU A 152 2.48 23.21 24.77
CA LEU A 152 3.00 22.53 23.59
C LEU A 152 2.21 21.24 23.36
N LEU A 153 1.71 21.05 22.15
CA LEU A 153 0.90 19.89 21.78
C LEU A 153 1.53 19.15 20.60
N VAL A 154 1.58 17.83 20.67
CA VAL A 154 1.78 16.98 19.49
C VAL A 154 0.54 16.15 19.26
N VAL A 155 -0.05 16.25 18.07
CA VAL A 155 -1.28 15.55 17.73
C VAL A 155 -1.00 14.48 16.68
N GLY A 156 -1.25 13.23 17.05
CA GLY A 156 -1.00 12.05 16.22
C GLY A 156 0.49 11.79 15.96
N GLY A 157 0.76 10.80 15.10
CA GLY A 157 2.12 10.27 14.92
C GLY A 157 2.45 9.16 15.92
N LEU A 158 3.73 8.78 16.00
CA LEU A 158 4.19 7.63 16.79
C LEU A 158 4.83 8.02 18.15
N GLY A 159 4.71 9.29 18.55
CA GLY A 159 5.41 9.83 19.72
C GLY A 159 6.83 10.34 19.43
N LEU A 160 7.49 9.90 18.34
CA LEU A 160 8.81 10.42 17.94
C LEU A 160 8.85 11.95 17.83
N GLN A 161 7.80 12.54 17.25
CA GLN A 161 7.66 13.99 17.11
C GLN A 161 7.43 14.70 18.46
N ALA A 162 6.83 14.02 19.44
CA ALA A 162 6.67 14.54 20.80
C ALA A 162 8.02 14.65 21.51
N MET A 163 8.87 13.62 21.40
CA MET A 163 10.23 13.68 21.95
C MET A 163 11.09 14.75 21.27
N GLN A 164 10.93 14.94 19.96
CA GLN A 164 11.58 16.05 19.24
C GLN A 164 11.11 17.41 19.74
N LEU A 165 9.81 17.57 20.00
CA LEU A 165 9.26 18.79 20.56
C LEU A 165 9.76 19.03 21.99
N ALA A 166 9.87 17.99 22.83
CA ALA A 166 10.43 18.08 24.17
C ALA A 166 11.90 18.52 24.14
N ALA A 167 12.71 17.91 23.27
CA ALA A 167 14.10 18.29 23.08
C ALA A 167 14.25 19.74 22.58
N ALA A 168 13.40 20.16 21.65
CA ALA A 168 13.36 21.54 21.15
C ALA A 168 12.96 22.54 22.24
N ALA A 169 11.92 22.23 23.02
CA ALA A 169 11.47 23.03 24.15
C ALA A 169 12.60 23.28 25.16
N SER A 170 13.26 22.21 25.61
CA SER A 170 14.39 22.29 26.53
C SER A 170 15.55 23.11 25.96
N SER A 171 15.86 22.95 24.67
CA SER A 171 16.92 23.72 24.00
C SER A 171 16.60 25.22 23.94
N VAL A 172 15.38 25.59 23.57
CA VAL A 172 14.96 27.01 23.46
C VAL A 172 14.94 27.66 24.85
N GLN A 173 14.40 26.98 25.87
CA GLN A 173 14.40 27.49 27.25
C GLN A 173 15.83 27.74 27.76
N ASN A 174 16.75 26.79 27.50
CA ASN A 174 18.17 26.94 27.86
C ASN A 174 18.86 28.10 27.13
N GLN A 175 18.51 28.36 25.87
CA GLN A 175 19.08 29.49 25.11
C GLN A 175 18.61 30.84 25.68
N LEU A 176 17.33 30.94 26.05
CA LEU A 176 16.78 32.15 26.68
C LEU A 176 17.41 32.42 28.05
N LEU A 177 17.65 31.39 28.85
CA LEU A 177 18.35 31.50 30.14
C LEU A 177 19.82 31.93 30.00
N LYS A 178 20.46 31.66 28.85
CA LYS A 178 21.88 31.96 28.59
C LYS A 178 22.11 33.29 27.85
N ALA A 179 21.07 34.01 27.42
CA ALA A 179 21.22 35.28 26.73
C ALA A 179 21.91 36.33 27.63
N PRO A 180 22.88 37.13 27.13
CA PRO A 180 23.71 38.00 27.95
C PRO A 180 22.91 39.06 28.71
N GLN A 181 23.23 39.24 30.00
CA GLN A 181 22.59 40.14 30.99
C GLN A 181 22.50 41.63 30.60
N GLN A 182 23.04 42.06 29.45
CA GLN A 182 22.92 43.44 28.99
C GLN A 182 21.54 43.82 28.44
N GLN A 183 20.65 42.84 28.16
CA GLN A 183 19.25 43.08 27.78
C GLN A 183 18.25 42.81 28.92
N GLN A 184 18.64 42.15 30.01
CA GLN A 184 17.75 41.84 31.15
C GLN A 184 17.71 42.95 32.24
N GLN A 185 18.42 44.06 32.05
CA GLN A 185 18.39 45.21 32.96
C GLN A 185 17.23 46.19 32.69
N GLN A 186 16.39 45.91 31.69
CA GLN A 186 15.09 46.58 31.53
C GLN A 186 14.00 45.52 31.61
N GLU A 187 13.32 45.50 32.76
CA GLU A 187 12.16 44.66 33.12
C GLU A 187 12.45 43.18 33.44
N GLY A 188 12.05 42.75 34.64
CA GLY A 188 12.18 41.38 35.13
C GLY A 188 11.20 40.42 34.45
N THR A 189 11.39 40.17 33.15
CA THR A 189 10.56 39.23 32.38
C THR A 189 10.89 37.79 32.80
N ALA A 190 9.97 37.15 33.53
CA ALA A 190 10.06 35.73 33.86
C ALA A 190 10.03 34.87 32.58
N VAL A 191 10.87 33.82 32.52
CA VAL A 191 10.82 32.85 31.41
C VAL A 191 9.53 32.04 31.54
N PRO A 192 8.70 31.95 30.48
CA PRO A 192 7.44 31.21 30.57
C PRO A 192 7.63 29.74 30.94
N SER A 193 6.74 29.20 31.78
CA SER A 193 6.67 27.76 32.02
C SER A 193 6.10 27.03 30.80
N MET A 194 6.46 25.76 30.61
CA MET A 194 6.01 24.95 29.47
C MET A 194 5.40 23.63 29.95
N ALA A 195 4.24 23.28 29.40
CA ALA A 195 3.66 21.95 29.49
C ALA A 195 3.64 21.30 28.11
N LEU A 196 3.97 20.00 28.03
CA LEU A 196 4.01 19.27 26.77
C LEU A 196 3.09 18.06 26.83
N SER A 197 2.16 17.98 25.89
CA SER A 197 1.21 16.89 25.83
C SER A 197 1.18 16.22 24.46
N PHE A 198 1.13 14.89 24.46
CA PHE A 198 0.93 14.06 23.28
C PHE A 198 -0.52 13.58 23.21
N VAL A 199 -1.19 13.90 22.11
CA VAL A 199 -2.57 13.50 21.85
C VAL A 199 -2.60 12.40 20.79
N PRO A 200 -2.71 11.11 21.18
CA PRO A 200 -2.76 9.99 20.24
C PRO A 200 -4.05 10.00 19.42
N THR A 201 -4.00 9.39 18.23
CA THR A 201 -5.15 9.26 17.33
C THR A 201 -6.00 8.02 17.62
N ASP A 202 -5.39 7.00 18.24
CA ASP A 202 -5.97 5.68 18.45
C ASP A 202 -5.24 4.96 19.61
N GLY A 203 -5.75 3.79 20.01
CA GLY A 203 -5.20 3.02 21.12
C GLY A 203 -3.80 2.47 20.84
N LEU A 204 -3.47 2.15 19.59
CA LEU A 204 -2.16 1.62 19.21
C LEU A 204 -1.09 2.71 19.31
N THR A 205 -1.34 3.90 18.75
CA THR A 205 -0.44 5.05 18.86
C THR A 205 -0.23 5.48 20.31
N ALA A 206 -1.27 5.45 21.14
CA ALA A 206 -1.17 5.69 22.59
C ALA A 206 -0.24 4.66 23.27
N HIS A 207 -0.46 3.37 23.01
CA HIS A 207 0.33 2.27 23.58
C HIS A 207 1.81 2.36 23.19
N LEU A 208 2.09 2.60 21.91
CA LEU A 208 3.44 2.69 21.37
C LEU A 208 4.18 3.93 21.89
N ALA A 209 3.50 5.08 21.92
CA ALA A 209 4.10 6.31 22.45
C ALA A 209 4.44 6.17 23.94
N GLY A 210 3.54 5.57 24.74
CA GLY A 210 3.81 5.32 26.16
C GLY A 210 5.04 4.43 26.40
N GLN A 211 5.18 3.35 25.63
CA GLN A 211 6.39 2.51 25.66
C GLN A 211 7.63 3.30 25.25
N LEU A 212 7.53 4.05 24.15
CA LEU A 212 8.63 4.85 23.63
C LEU A 212 9.10 5.93 24.63
N PHE A 213 8.18 6.57 25.35
CA PHE A 213 8.50 7.59 26.34
C PHE A 213 9.16 6.98 27.59
N ALA A 214 8.67 5.82 28.05
CA ALA A 214 9.29 5.09 29.15
C ALA A 214 10.70 4.59 28.77
N ASP A 215 10.89 4.08 27.55
CA ASP A 215 12.21 3.62 27.06
C ASP A 215 13.25 4.76 26.96
N ASN A 216 12.80 6.03 26.97
CA ASN A 216 13.64 7.21 26.81
C ASN A 216 13.64 8.13 28.06
N ASP A 217 13.06 7.71 29.18
CA ASP A 217 12.95 8.49 30.43
C ASP A 217 12.30 9.89 30.22
N VAL A 218 11.26 9.96 29.39
CA VAL A 218 10.51 11.22 29.11
C VAL A 218 9.01 11.12 29.41
N ASP A 219 8.57 10.04 30.04
CA ASP A 219 7.18 9.82 30.46
C ASP A 219 6.72 10.79 31.57
N ASP A 220 7.64 11.29 32.39
CA ASP A 220 7.38 12.39 33.35
C ASP A 220 7.38 13.79 32.70
N ILE A 221 7.81 13.90 31.43
CA ILE A 221 7.95 15.17 30.70
C ILE A 221 6.82 15.36 29.68
N ILE A 222 6.31 14.26 29.12
CA ILE A 222 5.35 14.23 28.03
C ILE A 222 4.05 13.57 28.52
N ASP A 223 3.02 14.37 28.73
CA ASP A 223 1.71 13.87 29.13
C ASP A 223 0.97 13.23 27.97
N VAL A 224 0.74 11.91 28.01
CA VAL A 224 -0.15 11.22 27.06
C VAL A 224 -1.59 11.43 27.50
N CYS A 225 -2.38 12.13 26.70
CA CYS A 225 -3.75 12.50 27.06
C CYS A 225 -4.69 12.58 25.86
N SER A 226 -5.96 12.36 26.12
CA SER A 226 -7.04 12.57 25.17
C SER A 226 -7.48 14.04 25.13
N TRP A 227 -8.16 14.44 24.05
CA TRP A 227 -8.83 15.73 23.97
C TRP A 227 -9.83 16.00 25.10
N THR A 228 -10.37 14.94 25.73
CA THR A 228 -11.31 15.08 26.85
C THR A 228 -10.57 15.38 28.15
N GLU A 229 -9.47 14.69 28.42
CA GLU A 229 -8.62 14.92 29.59
C GLU A 229 -8.00 16.33 29.55
N LEU A 230 -7.48 16.77 28.40
CA LEU A 230 -6.96 18.13 28.23
C LEU A 230 -7.99 19.22 28.55
N ARG A 231 -9.25 19.01 28.12
CA ARG A 231 -10.35 19.95 28.44
C ARG A 231 -10.70 19.95 29.92
N GLN A 232 -10.65 18.80 30.58
CA GLN A 232 -10.91 18.70 32.02
C GLN A 232 -9.80 19.36 32.84
N GLN A 233 -8.54 19.21 32.43
CA GLN A 233 -7.38 19.87 33.05
C GLN A 233 -7.54 21.39 33.00
N GLN A 234 -7.82 21.97 31.83
CA GLN A 234 -8.04 23.42 31.70
C GLN A 234 -9.24 23.95 32.51
N GLN A 235 -10.30 23.15 32.67
CA GLN A 235 -11.45 23.53 33.50
C GLN A 235 -11.12 23.48 35.00
N HIS A 236 -10.35 22.49 35.45
CA HIS A 236 -9.95 22.37 36.85
C HIS A 236 -9.02 23.50 37.30
N ASP A 237 -8.06 23.91 36.47
CA ASP A 237 -7.17 25.03 36.76
C ASP A 237 -7.93 26.37 36.86
N SER A 238 -9.03 26.52 36.11
CA SER A 238 -9.91 27.69 36.20
C SER A 238 -10.90 27.69 37.38
N GLY A 239 -11.04 26.55 38.10
CA GLY A 239 -12.12 26.31 39.06
C GLY A 239 -11.70 26.12 40.52
N SER A 240 -10.40 26.06 40.84
CA SER A 240 -9.92 25.73 42.20
C SER A 240 -9.64 26.93 43.12
N SER A 241 -9.88 28.18 42.70
CA SER A 241 -9.83 29.35 43.59
C SER A 241 -11.24 29.89 43.84
N THR A 242 -11.77 29.69 45.05
CA THR A 242 -13.04 30.27 45.52
C THR A 242 -13.02 31.78 45.74
N GLU A 243 -12.01 32.49 45.26
CA GLU A 243 -11.99 33.95 45.19
C GLU A 243 -11.88 34.37 43.73
N ALA A 244 -12.87 35.13 43.27
CA ALA A 244 -12.95 35.66 41.93
C ALA A 244 -11.85 36.72 41.69
N ALA A 245 -10.63 36.27 41.36
CA ALA A 245 -9.62 37.12 40.74
C ALA A 245 -9.85 37.09 39.21
N SER A 246 -10.22 38.23 38.65
CA SER A 246 -10.52 38.45 37.23
C SER A 246 -9.29 38.47 36.32
N GLY A 247 -8.24 37.71 36.63
CA GLY A 247 -7.00 37.64 35.86
C GLY A 247 -6.84 36.28 35.18
N GLY A 248 -7.38 36.11 33.97
CA GLY A 248 -7.21 34.88 33.21
C GLY A 248 -5.75 34.69 32.76
N GLU A 249 -5.14 33.54 33.08
CA GLU A 249 -3.78 33.19 32.66
C GLU A 249 -3.60 33.30 31.15
N ALA A 250 -2.56 33.99 30.70
CA ALA A 250 -2.22 34.15 29.28
C ALA A 250 -1.49 32.90 28.74
N VAL A 251 -2.23 31.81 28.48
CA VAL A 251 -1.67 30.59 27.88
C VAL A 251 -1.42 30.76 26.37
N SER A 252 -0.16 30.87 25.92
CA SER A 252 0.18 30.69 24.51
C SER A 252 0.17 29.19 24.16
N CYS A 253 -0.15 28.84 22.92
CA CYS A 253 -0.25 27.46 22.48
C CYS A 253 0.50 27.23 21.16
N ALA A 254 1.26 26.16 21.06
CA ALA A 254 1.81 25.66 19.79
C ALA A 254 1.46 24.19 19.61
N ALA A 255 1.04 23.82 18.40
CA ALA A 255 0.66 22.45 18.06
C ALA A 255 1.43 21.94 16.84
N LEU A 256 2.14 20.83 17.02
CA LEU A 256 2.72 20.02 15.95
C LEU A 256 1.73 18.92 15.58
N LEU A 257 1.07 19.08 14.44
CA LEU A 257 0.06 18.17 13.92
C LEU A 257 0.73 17.05 13.11
N ALA A 258 1.55 16.23 13.76
CA ALA A 258 2.32 15.17 13.11
C ALA A 258 1.42 14.17 12.34
N GLY A 259 0.22 13.87 12.85
CA GLY A 259 -0.75 13.01 12.19
C GLY A 259 -1.27 13.55 10.84
N CYS A 260 -1.21 14.87 10.59
CA CYS A 260 -1.66 15.49 9.34
C CYS A 260 -0.82 15.12 8.12
N ILE A 261 0.46 14.79 8.31
CA ILE A 261 1.40 14.59 7.21
C ILE A 261 1.20 13.19 6.65
N GLN A 262 0.33 13.10 5.65
CA GLN A 262 -0.05 11.86 4.99
C GLN A 262 0.08 12.01 3.47
N PRO A 263 0.43 10.95 2.74
CA PRO A 263 0.54 10.99 1.27
C PRO A 263 -0.83 11.07 0.57
N ASN A 264 -1.93 10.73 1.26
CA ASN A 264 -3.29 10.76 0.71
C ASN A 264 -4.06 11.99 1.19
N TRP A 265 -4.77 12.65 0.26
CA TRP A 265 -5.58 13.84 0.53
C TRP A 265 -6.63 13.61 1.63
N SER A 266 -7.44 12.56 1.50
CA SER A 266 -8.51 12.25 2.45
C SER A 266 -7.99 12.05 3.88
N ASN A 267 -6.90 11.27 4.02
CA ASN A 267 -6.27 11.01 5.31
C ASN A 267 -5.68 12.29 5.91
N ALA A 268 -4.97 13.10 5.11
CA ALA A 268 -4.38 14.37 5.56
C ALA A 268 -5.45 15.34 6.04
N VAL A 269 -6.52 15.54 5.27
CA VAL A 269 -7.62 16.46 5.61
C VAL A 269 -8.42 15.95 6.81
N ALA A 270 -8.70 14.64 6.90
CA ALA A 270 -9.40 14.06 8.03
C ALA A 270 -8.60 14.25 9.33
N ALA A 271 -7.30 13.98 9.30
CA ALA A 271 -6.40 14.18 10.44
C ALA A 271 -6.35 15.67 10.86
N CYS A 272 -6.17 16.59 9.92
CA CYS A 272 -6.13 18.02 10.25
C CYS A 272 -7.46 18.55 10.75
N ARG A 273 -8.59 18.10 10.19
CA ARG A 273 -9.92 18.46 10.69
C ARG A 273 -10.13 17.96 12.11
N SER A 274 -9.73 16.73 12.41
CA SER A 274 -9.82 16.16 13.76
C SER A 274 -8.98 16.97 14.75
N ALA A 275 -7.72 17.25 14.39
CA ALA A 275 -6.80 18.03 15.22
C ALA A 275 -7.29 19.46 15.45
N CYS A 276 -7.65 20.20 14.40
CA CYS A 276 -8.14 21.58 14.52
C CYS A 276 -9.45 21.67 15.30
N ARG A 277 -10.33 20.65 15.24
CA ARG A 277 -11.53 20.59 16.09
C ARG A 277 -11.21 20.41 17.56
N GLY A 278 -10.26 19.53 17.87
CA GLY A 278 -9.74 19.35 19.22
C GLY A 278 -9.19 20.66 19.78
N LEU A 279 -8.33 21.33 19.00
CA LEU A 279 -7.77 22.64 19.35
C LEU A 279 -8.83 23.73 19.51
N ALA A 280 -9.81 23.81 18.60
CA ALA A 280 -10.91 24.78 18.71
C ALA A 280 -11.68 24.61 20.04
N GLY A 281 -11.88 23.36 20.46
CA GLY A 281 -12.54 23.02 21.72
C GLY A 281 -11.78 23.42 22.99
N LEU A 282 -10.47 23.69 22.92
CA LEU A 282 -9.67 24.20 24.05
C LEU A 282 -9.77 25.73 24.18
N THR A 283 -10.14 26.43 23.11
CA THR A 283 -10.07 27.91 23.05
C THR A 283 -11.39 28.63 23.37
N THR A 284 -12.48 27.92 23.67
CA THR A 284 -13.86 28.47 23.73
C THR A 284 -14.41 28.70 25.14
N THR A 285 -13.65 28.52 26.21
CA THR A 285 -14.11 28.72 27.59
C THR A 285 -14.01 30.18 28.06
N SER A 286 -14.90 31.05 27.57
CA SER A 286 -15.24 32.30 28.28
C SER A 286 -16.65 32.77 27.93
N SER A 287 -17.65 32.12 28.50
CA SER A 287 -19.04 32.59 28.48
C SER A 287 -19.26 33.58 29.62
N SER A 288 -18.97 34.87 29.41
CA SER A 288 -19.78 35.97 29.97
C SER A 288 -19.25 37.35 29.59
N SER A 289 -20.20 38.21 29.23
CA SER A 289 -20.14 39.67 29.10
C SER A 289 -19.52 40.25 27.83
N SER A 290 -20.40 40.96 27.12
CA SER A 290 -20.18 41.86 26.02
C SER A 290 -19.21 42.99 26.39
N SER A 291 -17.98 42.95 25.87
CA SER A 291 -17.27 44.16 25.47
C SER A 291 -16.15 43.81 24.49
N SER A 292 -16.03 44.63 23.46
CA SER A 292 -15.09 44.53 22.36
C SER A 292 -13.64 44.75 22.82
N SER A 293 -12.84 43.69 22.89
CA SER A 293 -11.45 43.73 22.41
C SER A 293 -10.96 42.30 22.12
N THR A 294 -10.69 42.10 20.84
CA THR A 294 -10.26 40.90 20.14
C THR A 294 -8.82 40.55 20.51
N THR A 295 -8.58 39.37 21.05
CA THR A 295 -7.40 38.54 20.72
C THR A 295 -7.73 37.10 21.14
N SER A 296 -8.31 36.32 20.22
CA SER A 296 -8.22 34.85 20.36
C SER A 296 -6.74 34.51 20.38
N LYS A 297 -6.24 33.96 21.48
CA LYS A 297 -4.84 33.54 21.64
C LYS A 297 -4.47 32.64 20.46
N ALA A 298 -3.58 33.11 19.59
CA ALA A 298 -3.30 32.46 18.32
C ALA A 298 -2.44 31.21 18.57
N CYS A 299 -3.03 30.03 18.45
CA CYS A 299 -2.26 28.79 18.45
C CYS A 299 -1.34 28.76 17.23
N VAL A 300 -0.03 28.56 17.42
CA VAL A 300 0.94 28.38 16.34
C VAL A 300 0.86 26.94 15.83
N LEU A 301 0.56 26.75 14.54
CA LEU A 301 0.38 25.43 13.93
C LEU A 301 1.56 25.03 13.04
N SER A 302 1.96 23.77 13.13
CA SER A 302 2.82 23.10 12.15
C SER A 302 2.18 21.77 11.74
N PRO A 303 1.92 21.48 10.45
CA PRO A 303 2.22 22.35 9.31
C PRO A 303 1.39 23.63 9.29
N ALA A 304 1.95 24.71 8.74
CA ALA A 304 1.24 25.97 8.54
C ALA A 304 0.28 25.90 7.34
N ALA A 305 0.68 25.18 6.28
CA ALA A 305 -0.10 25.02 5.07
C ALA A 305 0.09 23.62 4.43
N ILE A 306 -0.96 23.19 3.71
CA ILE A 306 -0.96 22.02 2.83
C ILE A 306 -1.15 22.51 1.40
N ARG A 307 -0.27 22.11 0.48
CA ARG A 307 -0.35 22.43 -0.95
C ARG A 307 -0.55 21.18 -1.78
N VAL A 308 -1.47 21.24 -2.73
CA VAL A 308 -1.64 20.25 -3.78
C VAL A 308 -0.92 20.78 -5.01
N TRP A 309 0.08 20.05 -5.47
CA TRP A 309 0.81 20.31 -6.71
C TRP A 309 0.32 19.37 -7.80
N ALA A 310 0.25 19.85 -9.04
CA ALA A 310 -0.17 19.04 -10.17
C ALA A 310 0.59 19.40 -11.46
N VAL A 311 0.75 18.42 -12.34
CA VAL A 311 1.38 18.57 -13.65
C VAL A 311 0.74 17.63 -14.69
N PRO A 312 0.32 18.13 -15.86
CA PRO A 312 -0.07 17.28 -16.97
C PRO A 312 1.15 16.55 -17.56
N VAL A 313 1.00 15.27 -17.84
CA VAL A 313 2.09 14.43 -18.34
C VAL A 313 1.69 13.59 -19.55
N SER A 314 2.70 13.22 -20.34
CA SER A 314 2.64 12.14 -21.32
C SER A 314 3.32 10.91 -20.76
N CYS A 315 2.56 9.83 -20.59
CA CYS A 315 3.03 8.52 -20.15
C CYS A 315 1.94 7.46 -20.38
N LYS A 316 2.07 6.69 -21.48
CA LYS A 316 1.17 5.56 -21.79
C LYS A 316 1.16 4.52 -20.67
N ASP A 317 2.30 4.25 -20.04
CA ASP A 317 2.39 3.24 -18.99
C ASP A 317 1.59 3.58 -17.75
N LEU A 318 1.51 4.88 -17.39
CA LEU A 318 0.65 5.32 -16.30
C LEU A 318 -0.83 5.14 -16.63
N LEU A 319 -1.25 5.35 -17.88
CA LEU A 319 -2.63 5.04 -18.30
C LEU A 319 -2.93 3.55 -18.20
N ASN A 320 -2.00 2.72 -18.66
CA ASN A 320 -2.12 1.25 -18.65
C ASN A 320 -2.21 0.66 -17.22
N LEU A 321 -1.99 1.45 -16.16
CA LEU A 321 -2.27 1.06 -14.78
C LEU A 321 -3.77 1.06 -14.42
N ASN A 322 -4.62 1.63 -15.28
CA ASN A 322 -6.06 1.80 -15.02
C ASN A 322 -6.93 1.51 -16.25
N GLU A 323 -6.37 1.04 -17.36
CA GLU A 323 -7.14 0.55 -18.51
C GLU A 323 -6.36 -0.47 -19.33
N VAL A 324 -7.08 -1.26 -20.12
CA VAL A 324 -6.51 -2.22 -21.06
C VAL A 324 -6.13 -1.51 -22.36
N ASP A 325 -4.94 -1.78 -22.90
CA ASP A 325 -4.59 -1.35 -24.25
C ASP A 325 -5.37 -2.17 -25.28
N LEU A 326 -6.38 -1.53 -25.88
CA LEU A 326 -7.29 -2.17 -26.83
C LEU A 326 -6.61 -2.59 -28.13
N GLN A 327 -5.57 -1.88 -28.57
CA GLN A 327 -4.86 -2.24 -29.80
C GLN A 327 -3.95 -3.44 -29.57
N GLU A 328 -3.22 -3.43 -28.46
CA GLU A 328 -2.27 -4.49 -28.14
C GLU A 328 -2.99 -5.80 -27.79
N ILE A 329 -4.07 -5.77 -27.00
CA ILE A 329 -4.81 -6.99 -26.65
C ILE A 329 -5.48 -7.65 -27.87
N ALA A 330 -6.02 -6.84 -28.80
CA ALA A 330 -6.66 -7.34 -30.01
C ALA A 330 -5.65 -7.97 -30.99
N GLN A 331 -4.40 -7.52 -30.99
CA GLN A 331 -3.35 -8.06 -31.87
C GLN A 331 -2.71 -9.34 -31.33
N GLN A 332 -2.78 -9.59 -30.02
CA GLN A 332 -1.97 -10.63 -29.39
C GLN A 332 -2.72 -11.92 -29.08
N ALA A 333 -4.01 -11.84 -28.80
CA ALA A 333 -4.82 -13.04 -28.63
C ALA A 333 -5.35 -13.48 -29.99
N ALA A 334 -5.23 -14.77 -30.30
CA ALA A 334 -5.71 -15.35 -31.57
C ALA A 334 -7.19 -15.02 -31.87
N GLY A 335 -7.99 -14.71 -30.83
CA GLY A 335 -9.41 -14.38 -30.93
C GLY A 335 -9.76 -12.91 -31.18
N GLY A 336 -8.79 -11.97 -31.18
CA GLY A 336 -9.07 -10.55 -31.44
C GLY A 336 -10.01 -9.90 -30.41
N TYR A 337 -9.81 -10.20 -29.12
CA TYR A 337 -10.73 -9.76 -28.06
C TYR A 337 -10.78 -8.24 -27.90
N SER A 338 -11.98 -7.71 -27.67
CA SER A 338 -12.21 -6.30 -27.36
C SER A 338 -12.63 -6.11 -25.90
N TYR A 339 -11.79 -5.40 -25.15
CA TYR A 339 -12.07 -4.98 -23.77
C TYR A 339 -12.64 -3.56 -23.68
N ALA A 340 -13.16 -3.01 -24.79
CA ALA A 340 -13.67 -1.64 -24.83
C ALA A 340 -14.81 -1.42 -23.82
N ALA A 341 -15.71 -2.40 -23.67
CA ALA A 341 -16.79 -2.35 -22.68
C ALA A 341 -16.25 -2.33 -21.23
N ALA A 342 -15.21 -3.12 -20.94
CA ALA A 342 -14.55 -3.12 -19.63
C ALA A 342 -13.86 -1.77 -19.35
N ASN A 343 -13.16 -1.19 -20.34
CA ASN A 343 -12.57 0.14 -20.26
C ASN A 343 -13.59 1.28 -20.08
N ALA A 344 -14.79 1.11 -20.63
CA ALA A 344 -15.89 2.05 -20.46
C ALA A 344 -16.52 1.95 -19.06
N ALA A 345 -16.55 0.75 -18.48
CA ALA A 345 -17.07 0.49 -17.13
C ALA A 345 -16.08 0.84 -16.01
N LEU A 346 -14.83 1.18 -16.36
CA LEU A 346 -13.77 1.46 -15.39
C LEU A 346 -14.00 2.74 -14.61
N ARG A 347 -13.83 2.63 -13.28
CA ARG A 347 -13.66 3.80 -12.44
C ARG A 347 -12.33 4.48 -12.76
N ARG A 348 -12.38 5.80 -12.96
CA ARG A 348 -11.21 6.66 -13.25
C ARG A 348 -10.78 7.47 -12.02
N SER A 349 -10.83 6.84 -10.86
CA SER A 349 -10.36 7.43 -9.61
C SER A 349 -8.84 7.62 -9.65
N SER A 350 -8.36 8.65 -8.96
CA SER A 350 -6.93 8.87 -8.79
C SER A 350 -6.24 7.64 -8.17
N LYS A 351 -5.07 7.25 -8.69
CA LYS A 351 -4.30 6.08 -8.21
C LYS A 351 -2.98 6.54 -7.60
N ALA A 352 -2.72 6.16 -6.35
CA ALA A 352 -1.42 6.35 -5.72
C ALA A 352 -0.38 5.38 -6.33
N CYS A 353 0.78 5.88 -6.74
CA CYS A 353 1.90 5.06 -7.19
C CYS A 353 3.25 5.80 -7.12
N GLN A 354 4.35 5.06 -7.24
CA GLN A 354 5.69 5.62 -7.45
C GLN A 354 5.82 6.05 -8.91
N VAL A 355 5.51 7.31 -9.20
CA VAL A 355 5.46 7.82 -10.57
C VAL A 355 6.84 7.86 -11.22
N SER A 356 7.89 8.06 -10.41
CA SER A 356 9.28 8.15 -10.88
C SER A 356 9.73 6.92 -11.69
N ARG A 357 9.17 5.72 -11.44
CA ARG A 357 9.53 4.50 -12.17
C ARG A 357 9.11 4.49 -13.63
N PHE A 358 8.07 5.25 -13.98
CA PHE A 358 7.52 5.29 -15.34
C PHE A 358 8.11 6.43 -16.19
N ALA A 359 9.02 7.22 -15.60
CA ALA A 359 9.70 8.34 -16.25
C ALA A 359 8.77 9.22 -17.12
N PRO A 360 7.64 9.71 -16.59
CA PRO A 360 6.68 10.46 -17.39
C PRO A 360 7.28 11.75 -17.93
N GLN A 361 6.91 12.12 -19.16
CA GLN A 361 7.29 13.39 -19.75
C GLN A 361 6.35 14.49 -19.27
N GLN A 362 6.90 15.50 -18.59
CA GLN A 362 6.13 16.69 -18.18
C GLN A 362 5.77 17.53 -19.42
N LEU A 363 4.50 17.91 -19.53
CA LEU A 363 4.01 18.77 -20.63
C LEU A 363 4.01 20.25 -20.22
N ALA A 364 3.96 20.53 -18.91
CA ALA A 364 3.97 21.85 -18.30
C ALA A 364 4.83 21.85 -17.03
N GLU A 365 5.15 23.04 -16.51
CA GLU A 365 5.74 23.15 -15.18
C GLU A 365 4.71 22.76 -14.10
N PRO A 366 5.13 22.16 -12.97
CA PRO A 366 4.25 21.92 -11.84
C PRO A 366 3.61 23.20 -11.30
N VAL A 367 2.31 23.15 -11.01
CA VAL A 367 1.56 24.27 -10.44
C VAL A 367 0.88 23.90 -9.14
N VAL A 368 0.80 24.84 -8.20
CA VAL A 368 -0.05 24.69 -7.00
C VAL A 368 -1.49 24.90 -7.43
N VAL A 369 -2.32 23.87 -7.27
CA VAL A 369 -3.73 23.88 -7.67
C VAL A 369 -4.69 24.11 -6.50
N LEU A 370 -4.24 23.83 -5.28
CA LEU A 370 -4.99 24.08 -4.05
C LEU A 370 -4.00 24.34 -2.91
N GLU A 371 -4.27 25.34 -2.07
CA GLU A 371 -3.55 25.61 -0.83
C GLU A 371 -4.55 25.72 0.31
N VAL A 372 -4.29 24.98 1.39
CA VAL A 372 -5.08 25.00 2.63
C VAL A 372 -4.20 25.52 3.75
N LYS A 373 -4.53 26.68 4.31
CA LYS A 373 -3.87 27.23 5.49
C LYS A 373 -4.54 26.69 6.75
N LEU A 374 -3.79 25.99 7.60
CA LEU A 374 -4.38 25.35 8.78
C LEU A 374 -4.86 26.37 9.83
N GLN A 375 -4.24 27.55 9.85
CA GLN A 375 -4.68 28.63 10.71
C GLN A 375 -6.10 29.11 10.33
N ASP A 376 -6.40 29.23 9.03
CA ASP A 376 -7.72 29.65 8.55
C ASP A 376 -8.79 28.59 8.83
N LEU A 377 -8.42 27.30 8.72
CA LEU A 377 -9.26 26.17 9.09
C LEU A 377 -9.61 26.19 10.59
N LEU A 378 -8.62 26.42 11.47
CA LEU A 378 -8.83 26.53 12.91
C LEU A 378 -9.80 27.68 13.24
N HIS A 379 -9.56 28.88 12.69
CA HIS A 379 -10.44 30.03 12.90
C HIS A 379 -11.88 29.77 12.44
N SER A 380 -12.05 29.11 11.28
CA SER A 380 -13.38 28.79 10.75
C SER A 380 -14.15 27.83 11.67
N LEU A 381 -13.48 26.83 12.24
CA LEU A 381 -14.09 25.89 13.19
C LEU A 381 -14.44 26.55 14.53
N GLN A 382 -13.60 27.47 15.01
CA GLN A 382 -13.88 28.27 16.21
C GLN A 382 -15.14 29.14 16.03
N GLN A 383 -15.28 29.82 14.88
CA GLN A 383 -16.46 30.63 14.56
C GLN A 383 -17.74 29.79 14.50
N GLN A 384 -17.67 28.58 13.95
CA GLN A 384 -18.83 27.68 13.87
C GLN A 384 -19.32 27.21 15.23
N GLN A 385 -18.40 26.89 16.15
CA GLN A 385 -18.77 26.51 17.52
C GLN A 385 -19.47 27.66 18.26
N GLN A 386 -19.04 28.90 18.03
CA GLN A 386 -19.70 30.09 18.60
C GLN A 386 -21.13 30.30 18.06
N GLN A 387 -21.37 29.97 16.78
CA GLN A 387 -22.69 30.13 16.15
C GLN A 387 -23.66 28.98 16.50
N GLN A 388 -23.18 27.75 16.69
CA GLN A 388 -24.01 26.59 17.05
C GLN A 388 -24.64 26.66 18.46
N GLY A 389 -24.22 27.60 19.31
CA GLY A 389 -24.93 27.94 20.56
C GLY A 389 -26.34 28.52 20.36
N SER A 390 -26.81 28.70 19.11
CA SER A 390 -28.09 29.34 18.80
C SER A 390 -29.06 28.58 17.88
N ALA A 391 -28.73 27.38 17.37
CA ALA A 391 -29.71 26.55 16.66
C ALA A 391 -29.26 25.07 16.54
N GLU A 392 -30.10 24.15 17.00
CA GLU A 392 -29.97 22.71 16.77
C GLU A 392 -30.35 22.36 15.31
N GLY A 393 -29.49 21.64 14.60
CA GLY A 393 -29.81 21.14 13.26
C GLY A 393 -28.63 20.49 12.54
N SER A 394 -28.62 19.15 12.51
CA SER A 394 -27.63 18.30 11.84
C SER A 394 -27.73 18.35 10.31
N SER A 395 -26.83 19.08 9.64
CA SER A 395 -26.41 18.83 8.24
C SER A 395 -25.20 19.67 7.78
N ALA A 396 -24.71 20.60 8.61
CA ALA A 396 -23.71 21.61 8.22
C ALA A 396 -22.26 21.12 8.05
N THR A 397 -21.95 19.83 8.25
CA THR A 397 -20.55 19.41 8.47
C THR A 397 -19.68 19.28 7.21
N SER A 398 -20.25 19.00 6.03
CA SER A 398 -19.49 18.92 4.76
C SER A 398 -19.33 20.28 4.08
N ALA A 399 -20.39 21.09 4.05
CA ALA A 399 -20.39 22.45 3.48
C ALA A 399 -19.46 23.40 4.27
N ALA A 400 -19.44 23.29 5.60
CA ALA A 400 -18.52 23.99 6.48
C ALA A 400 -17.04 23.71 6.17
N LEU A 401 -16.70 22.46 5.88
CA LEU A 401 -15.34 22.06 5.56
C LEU A 401 -14.96 22.52 4.14
N ALA A 402 -15.87 22.40 3.18
CA ALA A 402 -15.68 22.95 1.83
C ALA A 402 -15.42 24.47 1.85
N ALA A 403 -16.12 25.21 2.73
CA ALA A 403 -15.90 26.65 2.94
C ALA A 403 -14.60 26.96 3.68
N ALA A 404 -14.20 26.13 4.66
CA ALA A 404 -12.98 26.33 5.45
C ALA A 404 -11.69 25.88 4.73
N LEU A 405 -11.77 24.90 3.83
CA LEU A 405 -10.67 24.47 2.95
C LEU A 405 -10.38 25.49 1.85
N CYS A 406 -11.32 26.40 1.55
CA CYS A 406 -11.24 27.32 0.43
C CYS A 406 -11.64 28.72 0.90
N SER A 407 -10.71 29.45 1.50
CA SER A 407 -10.83 30.84 1.98
C SER A 407 -11.55 31.77 0.98
N GLY A 408 -12.89 31.78 1.00
CA GLY A 408 -13.74 32.61 0.13
C GLY A 408 -13.78 32.22 -1.35
N ARG A 409 -13.39 30.99 -1.76
CA ARG A 409 -13.60 30.46 -3.12
C ARG A 409 -14.43 29.18 -3.07
N SER A 410 -15.16 28.88 -4.14
CA SER A 410 -15.83 27.58 -4.32
C SER A 410 -14.81 26.46 -4.09
N ALA A 411 -15.23 25.29 -3.58
CA ALA A 411 -14.39 24.08 -3.43
C ALA A 411 -13.79 23.57 -4.76
N ALA A 412 -14.09 24.26 -5.85
CA ALA A 412 -13.47 24.17 -7.15
C ALA A 412 -12.49 25.35 -7.39
N ALA A 413 -11.20 25.05 -7.56
CA ALA A 413 -10.19 26.01 -8.01
C ALA A 413 -9.85 25.78 -9.49
N SER A 414 -9.46 26.84 -10.21
CA SER A 414 -9.01 26.76 -11.60
C SER A 414 -7.67 27.46 -11.76
N THR A 415 -6.71 26.79 -12.38
CA THR A 415 -5.35 27.28 -12.61
C THR A 415 -5.02 27.14 -14.09
N ALA A 416 -4.56 28.23 -14.71
CA ALA A 416 -4.07 28.19 -16.08
C ALA A 416 -2.72 27.46 -16.12
N VAL A 417 -2.56 26.55 -17.06
CA VAL A 417 -1.36 25.74 -17.26
C VAL A 417 -0.87 25.94 -18.67
N SER A 418 0.35 26.46 -18.81
CA SER A 418 1.01 26.68 -20.10
C SER A 418 1.86 25.48 -20.47
N LEU A 419 1.58 24.86 -21.61
CA LEU A 419 2.38 23.74 -22.09
C LEU A 419 3.71 24.22 -22.66
N HIS A 420 4.83 23.66 -22.21
CA HIS A 420 6.15 23.94 -22.76
C HIS A 420 6.61 22.85 -23.75
N THR A 421 5.96 21.69 -23.75
CA THR A 421 6.28 20.57 -24.64
C THR A 421 5.03 20.05 -25.37
N SER A 422 5.14 19.79 -26.67
CA SER A 422 4.11 19.09 -27.44
C SER A 422 4.15 17.59 -27.14
N GLY A 423 3.00 16.93 -27.12
CA GLY A 423 2.93 15.50 -26.86
C GLY A 423 1.51 14.97 -26.71
N ARG A 424 1.40 13.74 -26.23
CA ARG A 424 0.12 13.08 -25.94
C ARG A 424 -0.27 13.37 -24.48
N LEU A 425 -1.37 14.07 -24.26
CA LEU A 425 -1.89 14.33 -22.92
C LEU A 425 -2.52 13.06 -22.37
N ASP A 426 -1.86 12.42 -21.42
CA ASP A 426 -2.28 11.11 -20.93
C ASP A 426 -3.00 11.23 -19.58
N CYS A 427 -2.35 11.81 -18.58
CA CYS A 427 -2.90 11.96 -17.25
C CYS A 427 -2.35 13.20 -16.54
N VAL A 428 -2.86 13.47 -15.34
CA VAL A 428 -2.32 14.51 -14.44
C VAL A 428 -1.67 13.81 -13.25
N VAL A 429 -0.39 14.09 -13.03
CA VAL A 429 0.33 13.65 -11.83
C VAL A 429 0.20 14.73 -10.77
N TRP A 430 -0.14 14.36 -9.54
CA TRP A 430 -0.25 15.29 -8.43
C TRP A 430 0.31 14.73 -7.11
N TRP A 431 0.66 15.62 -6.18
CA TRP A 431 1.22 15.27 -4.87
C TRP A 431 0.93 16.34 -3.83
N LEU A 432 1.21 16.02 -2.57
CA LEU A 432 1.06 16.93 -1.44
C LEU A 432 2.41 17.49 -0.98
N GLU A 433 2.39 18.73 -0.53
CA GLU A 433 3.46 19.39 0.20
C GLU A 433 2.90 19.99 1.50
N PHE A 434 3.66 19.85 2.59
CA PHE A 434 3.35 20.35 3.91
C PHE A 434 4.44 21.33 4.33
N GLU A 435 4.07 22.60 4.51
CA GLU A 435 4.98 23.62 5.02
C GLU A 435 5.05 23.52 6.54
N LEU A 436 6.16 23.00 7.08
CA LEU A 436 6.33 22.81 8.52
C LEU A 436 6.78 24.09 9.23
N ALA A 437 7.66 24.84 8.56
CA ALA A 437 8.15 26.15 9.00
C ALA A 437 8.61 26.94 7.75
N PRO A 438 8.83 28.26 7.84
CA PRO A 438 9.34 29.04 6.72
C PRO A 438 10.62 28.45 6.13
N GLY A 439 10.59 28.08 4.85
CA GLY A 439 11.70 27.43 4.15
C GLY A 439 11.92 25.95 4.47
N CYS A 440 11.05 25.32 5.27
CA CYS A 440 11.10 23.92 5.64
C CYS A 440 9.79 23.21 5.29
N SER A 441 9.78 22.47 4.18
CA SER A 441 8.61 21.70 3.73
C SER A 441 8.91 20.21 3.60
N VAL A 442 7.90 19.39 3.89
CA VAL A 442 7.85 17.97 3.51
C VAL A 442 7.07 17.88 2.21
N THR A 443 7.68 17.35 1.15
CA THR A 443 7.08 17.29 -0.17
C THR A 443 7.12 15.86 -0.69
N PHE A 444 6.03 15.43 -1.31
CA PHE A 444 5.92 14.13 -1.97
C PHE A 444 6.12 14.21 -3.48
N ALA A 445 6.82 15.25 -3.95
CA ALA A 445 7.11 15.46 -5.36
C ALA A 445 7.89 14.28 -5.99
N PRO A 446 7.63 13.95 -7.27
CA PRO A 446 8.48 12.99 -7.99
C PRO A 446 9.89 13.59 -8.19
N ALA A 447 10.91 12.72 -8.28
CA ALA A 447 12.32 13.13 -8.29
C ALA A 447 12.66 14.19 -9.37
N ALA A 448 12.05 14.08 -10.55
CA ALA A 448 12.23 15.06 -11.64
C ALA A 448 11.69 16.46 -11.29
N ALA A 449 10.57 16.54 -10.56
CA ALA A 449 9.98 17.81 -10.11
C ALA A 449 10.73 18.37 -8.89
N ALA A 450 11.19 17.52 -7.98
CA ALA A 450 11.99 17.93 -6.82
C ALA A 450 13.32 18.60 -7.22
N ALA A 451 13.92 18.20 -8.36
CA ALA A 451 15.12 18.83 -8.92
C ALA A 451 14.86 20.22 -9.52
N ALA A 452 13.65 20.48 -10.04
CA ALA A 452 13.24 21.74 -10.64
C ALA A 452 12.85 22.82 -9.59
N GLY A 453 12.41 22.41 -8.40
CA GLY A 453 11.99 23.30 -7.31
C GLY A 453 13.09 24.06 -6.56
N ARG A 454 14.34 24.10 -7.05
CA ARG A 454 15.38 24.97 -6.48
C ARG A 454 15.12 26.41 -6.93
N ALA A 455 14.80 27.29 -5.98
CA ALA A 455 14.62 28.72 -6.21
C ALA A 455 15.78 29.31 -7.05
N PRO A 456 15.50 30.24 -7.98
CA PRO A 456 16.53 30.86 -8.82
C PRO A 456 17.38 31.79 -7.94
N GLY A 457 18.57 31.34 -7.54
CA GLY A 457 19.48 32.19 -6.76
C GLY A 457 20.71 31.55 -6.11
N LEU A 458 20.88 30.22 -6.13
CA LEU A 458 22.07 29.57 -5.54
C LEU A 458 22.91 28.90 -6.62
N SER A 459 24.13 29.41 -6.80
CA SER A 459 25.09 29.06 -7.84
C SER A 459 25.35 27.56 -7.98
N SER A 460 25.24 27.06 -9.20
CA SER A 460 25.49 25.69 -9.62
C SER A 460 26.99 25.34 -9.61
N SER A 461 27.42 24.51 -8.66
CA SER A 461 28.68 23.75 -8.79
C SER A 461 28.71 22.50 -7.91
N SER A 462 27.85 21.52 -8.17
CA SER A 462 28.06 20.15 -7.66
C SER A 462 27.31 19.11 -8.50
N SER A 463 28.08 18.40 -9.33
CA SER A 463 27.89 17.04 -9.86
C SER A 463 26.47 16.52 -10.10
N ARG A 464 26.10 16.45 -11.40
CA ARG A 464 24.91 15.75 -11.95
C ARG A 464 24.93 14.21 -11.84
N SER A 465 25.81 13.59 -11.05
CA SER A 465 26.09 12.14 -11.16
C SER A 465 25.64 11.27 -9.97
N SER A 466 24.79 11.75 -9.05
CA SER A 466 24.33 10.90 -7.93
C SER A 466 22.90 11.16 -7.42
N ALA A 467 22.18 12.16 -7.93
CA ALA A 467 20.84 12.49 -7.44
C ALA A 467 19.71 11.65 -8.07
N GLY A 468 19.94 11.05 -9.25
CA GLY A 468 18.90 10.31 -9.98
C GLY A 468 18.60 8.89 -9.48
N GLN A 469 19.47 8.29 -8.65
CA GLN A 469 19.33 6.92 -8.16
C GLN A 469 18.76 6.80 -6.74
N ALA A 470 18.77 7.88 -5.94
CA ALA A 470 18.54 7.77 -4.50
C ALA A 470 17.06 7.71 -4.07
N ASP A 471 16.11 7.86 -5.00
CA ASP A 471 14.70 8.14 -4.69
C ASP A 471 13.71 7.06 -5.18
N VAL A 472 14.20 5.94 -5.71
CA VAL A 472 13.34 4.97 -6.41
C VAL A 472 12.35 4.28 -5.47
N LEU A 473 12.68 4.11 -4.18
CA LEU A 473 11.80 3.47 -3.19
C LEU A 473 11.77 4.21 -1.85
N ARG A 474 10.88 5.20 -1.75
CA ARG A 474 10.40 5.74 -0.48
C ARG A 474 8.90 5.48 -0.36
N PRO A 475 8.46 4.40 0.31
CA PRO A 475 7.03 4.08 0.39
C PRO A 475 6.17 5.16 1.05
N HIS A 476 6.77 6.08 1.82
CA HIS A 476 6.08 7.24 2.39
C HIS A 476 5.93 8.41 1.40
N VAL A 477 6.57 8.36 0.24
CA VAL A 477 6.53 9.37 -0.82
C VAL A 477 5.77 8.80 -2.01
N TRP A 478 4.44 8.91 -1.97
CA TRP A 478 3.58 8.50 -3.09
C TRP A 478 3.04 9.72 -3.82
N GLN A 479 3.07 9.63 -5.15
CA GLN A 479 2.38 10.56 -6.03
C GLN A 479 1.07 9.91 -6.47
N HIS A 480 0.19 10.72 -7.02
CA HIS A 480 -1.12 10.30 -7.47
C HIS A 480 -1.28 10.57 -8.95
N VAL A 481 -1.93 9.64 -9.64
CA VAL A 481 -2.23 9.72 -11.07
C VAL A 481 -3.72 9.92 -11.22
N GLN A 482 -4.12 11.10 -11.67
CA GLN A 482 -5.49 11.42 -12.05
C GLN A 482 -5.70 11.12 -13.54
N TYR A 483 -6.60 10.18 -13.82
CA TYR A 483 -6.99 9.82 -15.18
C TYR A 483 -7.99 10.81 -15.76
N LEU A 484 -7.88 11.08 -17.06
CA LEU A 484 -8.78 11.97 -17.81
C LEU A 484 -9.93 11.17 -18.46
N PRO A 485 -11.04 11.81 -18.85
CA PRO A 485 -12.12 11.14 -19.58
C PRO A 485 -11.63 10.56 -20.91
N GLN A 486 -12.19 9.41 -21.31
CA GLN A 486 -12.00 8.90 -22.66
C GLN A 486 -12.68 9.80 -23.68
N GLN A 487 -12.07 9.93 -24.86
CA GLN A 487 -12.72 10.55 -26.00
C GLN A 487 -13.92 9.67 -26.38
N GLN A 488 -15.15 10.12 -26.10
CA GLN A 488 -16.32 9.48 -26.67
C GLN A 488 -16.14 9.51 -28.18
N GLN A 489 -16.18 8.34 -28.83
CA GLN A 489 -16.33 8.30 -30.28
C GLN A 489 -17.66 8.99 -30.59
N GLN A 490 -17.62 10.27 -30.92
CA GLN A 490 -18.74 10.93 -31.58
C GLN A 490 -19.01 10.07 -32.81
N GLN A 491 -20.12 9.33 -32.78
CA GLN A 491 -20.68 8.80 -34.01
C GLN A 491 -20.79 9.99 -34.96
N GLN A 492 -20.08 9.93 -36.08
CA GLN A 492 -20.26 10.85 -37.19
C GLN A 492 -21.71 10.70 -37.65
N GLY A 493 -22.59 11.53 -37.09
CA GLY A 493 -24.02 11.56 -37.37
C GLY A 493 -24.54 12.93 -36.93
N ASP A 494 -25.09 13.66 -37.89
CA ASP A 494 -25.69 15.00 -37.80
C ASP A 494 -24.75 16.19 -37.55
N GLU A 495 -24.16 16.66 -38.65
CA GLU A 495 -23.90 18.08 -38.87
C GLU A 495 -25.21 18.88 -38.76
N GLY A 496 -25.52 19.40 -37.56
CA GLY A 496 -26.79 20.12 -37.42
C GLY A 496 -27.08 20.69 -36.04
N GLY A 497 -26.09 21.19 -35.31
CA GLY A 497 -26.34 21.86 -34.04
C GLY A 497 -25.25 22.85 -33.69
N SER A 498 -25.55 24.14 -33.80
CA SER A 498 -24.69 25.23 -33.33
C SER A 498 -24.52 25.16 -31.80
N SER A 499 -23.50 24.44 -31.32
CA SER A 499 -23.08 24.51 -29.93
C SER A 499 -22.18 25.73 -29.73
N SER A 500 -22.64 26.65 -28.88
CA SER A 500 -21.88 27.80 -28.43
C SER A 500 -20.53 27.36 -27.84
N ALA A 501 -19.47 28.13 -28.09
CA ALA A 501 -18.08 27.89 -27.73
C ALA A 501 -17.85 27.52 -26.25
N LEU A 502 -18.03 26.24 -25.91
CA LEU A 502 -17.65 25.63 -24.64
C LEU A 502 -16.17 25.23 -24.71
N ALA A 503 -15.42 25.51 -23.65
CA ALA A 503 -14.09 24.94 -23.47
C ALA A 503 -14.23 23.41 -23.41
N ALA A 504 -13.81 22.71 -24.47
CA ALA A 504 -13.89 21.26 -24.53
C ALA A 504 -13.01 20.65 -23.43
N ALA A 505 -13.58 19.71 -22.65
CA ALA A 505 -12.81 18.91 -21.70
C ALA A 505 -11.71 18.18 -22.46
N CYS A 506 -10.50 18.20 -21.92
CA CYS A 506 -9.40 17.45 -22.49
C CYS A 506 -9.58 15.96 -22.18
N CYS A 507 -9.34 15.14 -23.19
CA CYS A 507 -9.42 13.68 -23.06
C CYS A 507 -8.03 13.08 -22.93
N GLN A 508 -7.95 11.91 -22.30
CA GLN A 508 -6.73 11.12 -22.34
C GLN A 508 -6.37 10.77 -23.79
N GLY A 509 -5.09 10.79 -24.10
CA GLY A 509 -4.56 10.54 -25.42
C GLY A 509 -4.69 11.70 -26.41
N GLN A 510 -5.25 12.84 -26.01
CA GLN A 510 -5.38 14.02 -26.86
C GLN A 510 -3.99 14.56 -27.24
N GLN A 511 -3.78 14.89 -28.51
CA GLN A 511 -2.57 15.59 -28.94
C GLN A 511 -2.62 17.06 -28.51
N VAL A 512 -1.55 17.52 -27.88
CA VAL A 512 -1.40 18.90 -27.41
C VAL A 512 -0.09 19.51 -27.91
N SER A 513 -0.08 20.84 -28.08
CA SER A 513 1.08 21.56 -28.62
C SER A 513 1.73 22.47 -27.58
N ALA A 514 3.05 22.61 -27.66
CA ALA A 514 3.77 23.63 -26.91
C ALA A 514 3.18 25.03 -27.19
N GLY A 515 3.05 25.85 -26.15
CA GLY A 515 2.39 27.16 -26.18
C GLY A 515 0.88 27.13 -26.00
N GLN A 516 0.23 25.95 -26.08
CA GLN A 516 -1.19 25.82 -25.76
C GLN A 516 -1.43 26.09 -24.27
N GLN A 517 -2.51 26.80 -23.98
CA GLN A 517 -2.99 27.04 -22.61
C GLN A 517 -4.11 26.05 -22.30
N LEU A 518 -3.99 25.40 -21.15
CA LEU A 518 -5.03 24.54 -20.59
C LEU A 518 -5.53 25.15 -19.29
N LEU A 519 -6.76 24.85 -18.92
CA LEU A 519 -7.33 25.19 -17.62
C LEU A 519 -7.42 23.92 -16.78
N LEU A 520 -6.60 23.82 -15.73
CA LEU A 520 -6.64 22.74 -14.75
C LEU A 520 -7.59 23.10 -13.62
N ARG A 521 -8.67 22.34 -13.50
CA ARG A 521 -9.65 22.48 -12.42
C ARG A 521 -9.46 21.40 -11.39
N VAL A 522 -9.57 21.77 -10.12
CA VAL A 522 -9.52 20.85 -8.99
C VAL A 522 -10.77 21.04 -8.17
N ALA A 523 -11.46 19.95 -7.87
CA ALA A 523 -12.56 19.90 -6.94
C ALA A 523 -12.17 19.03 -5.75
N ALA A 524 -12.30 19.56 -4.53
CA ALA A 524 -11.89 18.88 -3.32
C ALA A 524 -13.02 18.79 -2.29
N SER A 525 -13.10 17.67 -1.59
CA SER A 525 -13.95 17.41 -0.44
C SER A 525 -13.13 16.82 0.71
N ALA A 526 -13.78 16.48 1.83
CA ALA A 526 -13.11 15.76 2.94
C ALA A 526 -12.54 14.40 2.51
N GLU A 527 -13.18 13.77 1.53
CA GLU A 527 -12.95 12.36 1.18
C GLU A 527 -12.28 12.21 -0.18
N GLN A 528 -12.39 13.21 -1.05
CA GLN A 528 -12.00 13.09 -2.45
C GLN A 528 -11.32 14.36 -2.97
N LEU A 529 -10.43 14.14 -3.92
CA LEU A 529 -9.83 15.17 -4.74
C LEU A 529 -9.91 14.69 -6.18
N SER A 530 -10.48 15.52 -7.05
CA SER A 530 -10.65 15.22 -8.47
C SER A 530 -10.09 16.38 -9.29
N MET A 531 -9.41 16.05 -10.39
CA MET A 531 -8.87 17.06 -11.31
C MET A 531 -9.39 16.85 -12.73
N SER A 532 -9.57 17.94 -13.47
CA SER A 532 -10.02 17.93 -14.86
C SER A 532 -9.32 19.01 -15.66
N LEU A 533 -9.00 18.74 -16.92
CA LEU A 533 -8.38 19.69 -17.84
C LEU A 533 -9.37 20.14 -18.90
N PHE A 534 -9.30 21.41 -19.28
CA PHE A 534 -10.11 22.00 -20.35
C PHE A 534 -9.22 22.79 -21.30
N SER A 535 -9.53 22.73 -22.60
CA SER A 535 -8.84 23.56 -23.60
C SER A 535 -9.30 25.00 -23.47
N SER A 536 -8.39 25.96 -23.34
CA SER A 536 -8.78 27.37 -23.41
C SER A 536 -9.06 27.74 -24.87
N SER A 537 -10.28 28.14 -25.22
CA SER A 537 -10.55 28.69 -26.55
C SER A 537 -9.87 30.05 -26.68
N SER A 538 -8.90 30.15 -27.59
CA SER A 538 -8.32 31.43 -27.99
C SER A 538 -9.27 32.13 -28.96
N SER A 539 -10.12 33.04 -28.47
CA SER A 539 -10.72 34.07 -29.32
C SER A 539 -10.35 35.45 -28.79
N SER A 540 -9.23 35.97 -29.29
CA SER A 540 -8.92 37.40 -29.24
C SER A 540 -9.70 38.14 -30.32
N SER A 541 -10.75 38.88 -29.95
CA SER A 541 -11.06 40.19 -30.54
C SER A 541 -12.06 40.96 -29.68
N SER A 542 -11.54 42.01 -29.02
CA SER A 542 -12.19 43.27 -28.63
C SER A 542 -13.63 43.27 -28.09
N GLY A 543 -13.76 43.64 -26.81
CA GLY A 543 -14.66 44.70 -26.36
C GLY A 543 -16.16 44.37 -26.24
N ALA A 544 -16.58 43.95 -25.05
CA ALA A 544 -17.69 44.53 -24.28
C ALA A 544 -18.01 43.60 -23.10
N ALA A 545 -18.13 44.17 -21.91
CA ALA A 545 -18.64 43.49 -20.75
C ALA A 545 -20.08 43.02 -21.01
N ALA A 546 -20.31 41.71 -20.99
CA ALA A 546 -21.63 41.13 -20.79
C ALA A 546 -21.61 40.47 -19.40
N ASP A 547 -22.14 41.25 -18.46
CA ASP A 547 -22.32 40.94 -17.05
C ASP A 547 -23.47 39.94 -16.88
N GLY A 548 -23.29 38.95 -15.99
CA GLY A 548 -24.36 38.11 -15.46
C GLY A 548 -24.82 36.91 -16.30
N GLY A 549 -24.12 35.76 -16.22
CA GLY A 549 -24.75 34.47 -16.55
C GLY A 549 -23.83 33.29 -16.87
N MET A 550 -22.64 33.50 -17.44
CA MET A 550 -21.81 32.42 -18.00
C MET A 550 -20.60 31.97 -17.15
N ASN A 551 -20.35 32.59 -15.99
CA ASN A 551 -19.15 32.28 -15.18
C ASN A 551 -19.25 30.99 -14.34
N ASN A 552 -20.43 30.36 -14.23
CA ASN A 552 -20.64 29.17 -13.38
C ASN A 552 -20.71 27.84 -14.15
N LEU A 553 -20.79 27.84 -15.48
CA LEU A 553 -21.02 26.60 -16.25
C LEU A 553 -19.86 25.58 -16.12
N PRO A 554 -18.58 26.00 -16.15
CA PRO A 554 -17.47 25.09 -15.89
C PRO A 554 -17.36 24.64 -14.41
N GLU A 555 -17.92 25.40 -13.46
CA GLU A 555 -18.05 24.96 -12.06
C GLU A 555 -19.16 23.91 -11.91
N GLN A 556 -20.29 24.11 -12.58
CA GLN A 556 -21.39 23.14 -12.64
C GLN A 556 -20.95 21.82 -13.28
N LEU A 557 -20.14 21.85 -14.36
CA LEU A 557 -19.58 20.64 -14.98
C LEU A 557 -18.59 19.90 -14.07
N ALA A 558 -17.75 20.62 -13.32
CA ALA A 558 -16.86 20.00 -12.33
C ALA A 558 -17.65 19.37 -11.16
N GLN A 559 -18.72 20.03 -10.70
CA GLN A 559 -19.63 19.47 -9.69
C GLN A 559 -20.42 18.26 -10.21
N LEU A 560 -20.86 18.30 -11.47
CA LEU A 560 -21.51 17.16 -12.14
C LEU A 560 -20.57 15.97 -12.27
N ASN A 561 -19.30 16.18 -12.62
CA ASN A 561 -18.30 15.11 -12.64
C ASN A 561 -18.10 14.50 -11.24
N LEU A 562 -18.07 15.33 -10.19
CA LEU A 562 -17.97 14.85 -8.81
C LEU A 562 -19.21 14.06 -8.40
N GLN A 563 -20.41 14.53 -8.76
CA GLN A 563 -21.68 13.84 -8.52
C GLN A 563 -21.76 12.52 -9.28
N GLN A 564 -21.31 12.47 -10.55
CA GLN A 564 -21.23 11.22 -11.31
C GLN A 564 -20.25 10.23 -10.69
N GLN A 565 -19.09 10.68 -10.21
CA GLN A 565 -18.15 9.82 -9.47
C GLN A 565 -18.76 9.30 -8.16
N GLN A 566 -19.50 10.12 -7.42
CA GLN A 566 -20.19 9.71 -6.19
C GLN A 566 -21.36 8.76 -6.47
N GLN A 567 -22.11 8.98 -7.55
CA GLN A 567 -23.20 8.10 -7.96
C GLN A 567 -22.67 6.74 -8.41
N GLN A 568 -21.57 6.70 -9.16
CA GLN A 568 -20.84 5.46 -9.49
C GLN A 568 -20.32 4.70 -8.25
N GLN A 569 -20.07 5.40 -7.14
CA GLN A 569 -19.70 4.77 -5.85
C GLN A 569 -20.91 4.21 -5.11
N GLN A 570 -22.08 4.88 -5.17
CA GLN A 570 -23.31 4.46 -4.50
C GLN A 570 -24.04 3.33 -5.26
N GLU A 571 -23.90 3.25 -6.58
CA GLU A 571 -24.59 2.27 -7.43
C GLU A 571 -23.99 0.86 -7.39
N GLY A 572 -22.97 0.60 -6.56
CA GLY A 572 -22.57 -0.77 -6.22
C GLY A 572 -22.08 -1.62 -7.40
N ALA A 573 -21.67 -1.01 -8.52
CA ALA A 573 -20.86 -1.68 -9.53
C ALA A 573 -19.58 -2.14 -8.82
N GLY A 574 -19.53 -3.42 -8.45
CA GLY A 574 -18.54 -3.90 -7.49
C GLY A 574 -17.12 -3.55 -7.92
N ASP A 575 -16.24 -3.35 -6.94
CA ASP A 575 -14.94 -2.75 -7.15
C ASP A 575 -14.04 -3.69 -7.97
N ILE A 576 -14.07 -3.57 -9.30
CA ILE A 576 -13.00 -4.11 -10.14
C ILE A 576 -11.73 -3.37 -9.73
N LEU A 577 -10.92 -4.01 -8.90
CA LEU A 577 -9.65 -3.44 -8.49
C LEU A 577 -8.81 -3.15 -9.75
N PRO A 578 -8.16 -1.98 -9.86
CA PRO A 578 -7.43 -1.58 -11.08
C PRO A 578 -6.40 -2.60 -11.58
N TYR A 579 -5.87 -3.45 -10.69
CA TYR A 579 -4.90 -4.47 -11.08
C TYR A 579 -5.50 -5.56 -11.97
N HIS A 580 -6.79 -5.89 -11.84
CA HIS A 580 -7.47 -6.88 -12.68
C HIS A 580 -7.43 -6.51 -14.17
N LEU A 581 -7.25 -5.23 -14.48
CA LEU A 581 -7.18 -4.74 -15.86
C LEU A 581 -5.76 -4.38 -16.27
N SER A 582 -4.94 -3.78 -15.39
CA SER A 582 -3.54 -3.55 -15.73
C SER A 582 -2.75 -4.84 -15.96
N MET A 583 -3.17 -5.95 -15.34
CA MET A 583 -2.64 -7.29 -15.60
C MET A 583 -2.86 -7.74 -17.05
N LEU A 584 -3.96 -7.33 -17.69
CA LEU A 584 -4.26 -7.67 -19.09
C LEU A 584 -3.31 -6.99 -20.09
N ASN A 585 -2.58 -5.97 -19.65
CA ASN A 585 -1.49 -5.37 -20.41
C ASN A 585 -0.18 -6.16 -20.29
N ASP A 586 -0.13 -7.23 -19.49
CA ASP A 586 0.99 -8.16 -19.53
C ASP A 586 0.84 -9.10 -20.73
N HIS A 587 1.55 -8.72 -21.78
CA HIS A 587 1.55 -9.40 -23.06
C HIS A 587 2.32 -10.72 -23.05
N ALA A 588 3.36 -10.83 -22.22
CA ALA A 588 4.12 -12.07 -22.09
C ALA A 588 3.27 -13.15 -21.42
N ARG A 589 2.58 -12.77 -20.34
CA ARG A 589 1.55 -13.57 -19.67
C ARG A 589 0.45 -14.00 -20.63
N THR A 590 -0.18 -13.04 -21.32
CA THR A 590 -1.31 -13.31 -22.23
C THR A 590 -0.93 -14.31 -23.32
N ARG A 591 0.25 -14.16 -23.94
CA ARG A 591 0.74 -15.11 -24.95
C ARG A 591 1.05 -16.50 -24.39
N ALA A 592 1.67 -16.59 -23.21
CA ALA A 592 1.99 -17.88 -22.59
C ALA A 592 0.71 -18.69 -22.32
N TYR A 593 -0.31 -18.05 -21.76
CA TYR A 593 -1.62 -18.67 -21.55
C TYR A 593 -2.31 -19.04 -22.86
N ASP A 594 -2.37 -18.13 -23.85
CA ASP A 594 -3.03 -18.40 -25.14
C ASP A 594 -2.43 -19.63 -25.85
N GLN A 595 -1.10 -19.71 -25.91
CA GLN A 595 -0.38 -20.83 -26.51
C GLN A 595 -0.59 -22.13 -25.73
N GLY A 596 -0.48 -22.08 -24.41
CA GLY A 596 -0.67 -23.22 -23.52
C GLY A 596 -2.07 -23.82 -23.58
N ILE A 597 -3.08 -22.95 -23.44
CA ILE A 597 -4.49 -23.33 -23.51
C ILE A 597 -4.82 -23.87 -24.91
N SER A 598 -4.36 -23.19 -25.97
CA SER A 598 -4.62 -23.62 -27.34
C SER A 598 -4.07 -25.02 -27.62
N ALA A 599 -2.84 -25.32 -27.20
CA ALA A 599 -2.26 -26.65 -27.38
C ALA A 599 -3.00 -27.70 -26.54
N ALA A 600 -3.31 -27.42 -25.28
CA ALA A 600 -4.03 -28.34 -24.40
C ALA A 600 -5.43 -28.67 -24.94
N VAL A 601 -6.15 -27.67 -25.48
CA VAL A 601 -7.46 -27.86 -26.14
C VAL A 601 -7.32 -28.71 -27.41
N GLN A 602 -6.31 -28.46 -28.23
CA GLN A 602 -6.05 -29.26 -29.43
C GLN A 602 -5.73 -30.73 -29.09
N GLU A 603 -4.88 -30.97 -28.09
CA GLU A 603 -4.56 -32.31 -27.59
C GLU A 603 -5.84 -33.03 -27.11
N LEU A 604 -6.67 -32.35 -26.32
CA LEU A 604 -7.92 -32.88 -25.79
C LEU A 604 -8.89 -33.29 -26.91
N LEU A 605 -9.08 -32.43 -27.91
CA LEU A 605 -9.94 -32.72 -29.06
C LEU A 605 -9.41 -33.88 -29.91
N GLN A 606 -8.09 -33.97 -30.12
CA GLN A 606 -7.47 -35.09 -30.84
C GLN A 606 -7.67 -36.42 -30.10
N GLN A 607 -7.49 -36.43 -28.77
CA GLN A 607 -7.71 -37.62 -27.94
C GLN A 607 -9.17 -38.08 -28.01
N GLN A 608 -10.14 -37.16 -27.95
CA GLN A 608 -11.55 -37.51 -28.10
C GLN A 608 -11.87 -38.10 -29.47
N GLN A 609 -11.32 -37.53 -30.55
CA GLN A 609 -11.52 -38.07 -31.90
C GLN A 609 -10.96 -39.50 -32.02
N GLN A 610 -9.77 -39.76 -31.47
CA GLN A 610 -9.16 -41.08 -31.46
C GLN A 610 -9.98 -42.08 -30.63
N GLN A 611 -10.49 -41.69 -29.46
CA GLN A 611 -11.34 -42.54 -28.62
C GLN A 611 -12.69 -42.88 -29.28
N GLN A 612 -13.28 -41.92 -30.00
CA GLN A 612 -14.50 -42.14 -30.79
C GLN A 612 -14.24 -43.09 -31.96
N GLN A 613 -13.14 -42.93 -32.69
CA GLN A 613 -12.74 -43.84 -33.77
C GLN A 613 -12.44 -45.25 -33.27
N ALA A 614 -11.89 -45.38 -32.05
CA ALA A 614 -11.62 -46.66 -31.41
C ALA A 614 -12.88 -47.32 -30.79
N GLY A 615 -14.07 -46.71 -30.88
CA GLY A 615 -15.31 -47.25 -30.32
C GLY A 615 -15.37 -47.27 -28.80
N ALA A 616 -14.48 -46.54 -28.12
CA ALA A 616 -14.31 -46.55 -26.66
C ALA A 616 -14.83 -45.26 -25.96
N GLY A 617 -15.30 -44.27 -26.72
CA GLY A 617 -15.75 -42.98 -26.19
C GLY A 617 -17.23 -42.96 -25.80
N SER A 618 -17.52 -42.55 -24.55
CA SER A 618 -18.81 -41.94 -24.20
C SER A 618 -18.97 -40.68 -25.06
N GLY A 619 -20.05 -40.52 -25.83
CA GLY A 619 -20.30 -39.32 -26.64
C GLY A 619 -20.53 -38.03 -25.84
N ALA A 620 -20.13 -37.99 -24.57
CA ALA A 620 -20.25 -36.84 -23.69
C ALA A 620 -19.23 -35.75 -24.05
N ALA A 621 -19.67 -34.49 -23.97
CA ALA A 621 -18.80 -33.33 -24.16
C ALA A 621 -17.68 -33.31 -23.11
N ALA A 622 -16.45 -32.99 -23.51
CA ALA A 622 -15.38 -32.72 -22.55
C ALA A 622 -15.64 -31.37 -21.87
N VAL A 623 -15.24 -31.29 -20.60
CA VAL A 623 -15.36 -30.06 -19.81
C VAL A 623 -13.98 -29.44 -19.64
N VAL A 624 -13.88 -28.16 -19.97
CA VAL A 624 -12.79 -27.28 -19.55
C VAL A 624 -13.27 -26.49 -18.33
N LEU A 625 -12.56 -26.56 -17.22
CA LEU A 625 -12.88 -25.83 -16.00
C LEU A 625 -11.90 -24.65 -15.84
N ASP A 626 -12.43 -23.43 -15.78
CA ASP A 626 -11.69 -22.20 -15.48
C ASP A 626 -11.91 -21.78 -14.01
N VAL A 627 -10.87 -21.91 -13.18
CA VAL A 627 -10.93 -21.66 -11.73
C VAL A 627 -10.40 -20.26 -11.43
N GLY A 628 -11.28 -19.38 -10.93
CA GLY A 628 -10.94 -17.97 -10.72
C GLY A 628 -10.88 -17.21 -12.04
N CYS A 629 -11.96 -17.28 -12.83
CA CYS A 629 -11.91 -16.83 -14.23
C CYS A 629 -11.70 -15.32 -14.39
N GLY A 630 -11.85 -14.52 -13.34
CA GLY A 630 -11.65 -13.07 -13.37
C GLY A 630 -12.54 -12.41 -14.42
N THR A 631 -11.95 -11.83 -15.46
CA THR A 631 -12.68 -11.20 -16.59
C THR A 631 -13.09 -12.19 -17.69
N GLY A 632 -12.81 -13.49 -17.54
CA GLY A 632 -13.17 -14.54 -18.49
C GLY A 632 -12.21 -14.73 -19.66
N LEU A 633 -11.01 -14.11 -19.63
CA LEU A 633 -10.05 -14.18 -20.74
C LEU A 633 -9.63 -15.62 -21.08
N LEU A 634 -9.25 -16.42 -20.07
CA LEU A 634 -8.76 -17.79 -20.28
C LEU A 634 -9.88 -18.69 -20.83
N SER A 635 -11.11 -18.53 -20.33
CA SER A 635 -12.31 -19.15 -20.89
C SER A 635 -12.53 -18.80 -22.37
N MET A 636 -12.38 -17.52 -22.75
CA MET A 636 -12.51 -17.10 -24.16
C MET A 636 -11.38 -17.65 -25.04
N MET A 637 -10.15 -17.76 -24.52
CA MET A 637 -9.03 -18.43 -25.20
C MET A 637 -9.34 -19.89 -25.48
N ALA A 638 -9.86 -20.63 -24.48
CA ALA A 638 -10.27 -22.02 -24.65
C ALA A 638 -11.38 -22.18 -25.69
N ALA A 639 -12.39 -21.31 -25.68
CA ALA A 639 -13.48 -21.31 -26.66
C ALA A 639 -12.97 -21.04 -28.08
N THR A 640 -12.07 -20.07 -28.22
CA THR A 640 -11.46 -19.70 -29.50
C THR A 640 -10.59 -20.82 -30.05
N ALA A 641 -9.77 -21.46 -29.22
CA ALA A 641 -8.97 -22.61 -29.60
C ALA A 641 -9.84 -23.79 -30.06
N ALA A 642 -10.95 -24.04 -29.36
CA ALA A 642 -11.92 -25.07 -29.74
C ALA A 642 -12.60 -24.77 -31.09
N ALA A 643 -12.97 -23.51 -31.33
CA ALA A 643 -13.53 -23.06 -32.60
C ALA A 643 -12.52 -23.16 -33.75
N ALA A 644 -11.26 -22.76 -33.52
CA ALA A 644 -10.19 -22.82 -34.52
C ALA A 644 -9.83 -24.27 -34.90
N ALA A 645 -9.93 -25.21 -33.97
CA ALA A 645 -9.71 -26.63 -34.20
C ALA A 645 -10.87 -27.32 -34.96
N ALA A 646 -12.04 -26.67 -35.10
CA ALA A 646 -13.22 -27.24 -35.74
C ALA A 646 -13.20 -27.07 -37.27
N ALA A 647 -12.53 -27.99 -37.98
CA ALA A 647 -12.48 -27.99 -39.46
C ALA A 647 -13.87 -28.15 -40.14
N ASP A 648 -14.86 -28.69 -39.43
CA ASP A 648 -16.22 -28.99 -39.91
C ASP A 648 -17.34 -28.42 -38.99
N GLY A 649 -17.02 -27.44 -38.14
CA GLY A 649 -17.97 -26.72 -37.27
C GLY A 649 -18.53 -27.51 -36.08
N ARG A 650 -18.41 -28.85 -36.06
CA ARG A 650 -18.99 -29.72 -35.02
C ARG A 650 -18.04 -30.05 -33.86
N ALA A 651 -16.74 -29.73 -33.96
CA ALA A 651 -15.79 -30.00 -32.87
C ALA A 651 -15.93 -29.00 -31.70
N ALA A 652 -16.35 -27.76 -31.98
CA ALA A 652 -16.59 -26.74 -30.96
C ALA A 652 -17.77 -27.09 -30.04
N GLU A 653 -18.81 -27.74 -30.58
CA GLU A 653 -19.97 -28.23 -29.81
C GLU A 653 -19.64 -29.38 -28.85
N ARG A 654 -18.41 -29.93 -28.90
CA ARG A 654 -17.95 -31.04 -28.06
C ARG A 654 -17.18 -30.61 -26.81
N LEU A 655 -16.90 -29.31 -26.67
CA LEU A 655 -16.25 -28.74 -25.48
C LEU A 655 -17.18 -27.76 -24.80
N GLN A 656 -17.51 -28.02 -23.54
CA GLN A 656 -18.18 -27.08 -22.67
C GLN A 656 -17.15 -26.42 -21.75
N ILE A 657 -17.20 -25.10 -21.64
CA ILE A 657 -16.32 -24.34 -20.76
C ILE A 657 -17.15 -23.90 -19.56
N VAL A 658 -16.74 -24.32 -18.37
CA VAL A 658 -17.35 -23.93 -17.10
C VAL A 658 -16.35 -23.05 -16.37
N ALA A 659 -16.75 -21.84 -16.04
CA ALA A 659 -15.92 -20.86 -15.36
C ALA A 659 -16.52 -20.54 -14.00
N CYS A 660 -15.69 -20.38 -12.97
CA CYS A 660 -16.14 -19.93 -11.66
C CYS A 660 -15.37 -18.70 -11.17
N GLU A 661 -16.11 -17.73 -10.64
CA GLU A 661 -15.58 -16.51 -10.05
C GLU A 661 -16.36 -16.21 -8.77
N ARG A 662 -15.66 -15.94 -7.67
CA ARG A 662 -16.31 -15.67 -6.38
C ARG A 662 -16.80 -14.24 -6.28
N GLU A 663 -16.08 -13.30 -6.89
CA GLU A 663 -16.33 -11.87 -6.76
C GLU A 663 -17.49 -11.46 -7.68
N PRO A 664 -18.64 -11.01 -7.14
CA PRO A 664 -19.81 -10.66 -7.95
C PRO A 664 -19.50 -9.70 -9.10
N ALA A 665 -18.64 -8.71 -8.86
CA ALA A 665 -18.27 -7.70 -9.84
C ALA A 665 -17.54 -8.30 -11.06
N LEU A 666 -16.55 -9.14 -10.79
CA LEU A 666 -15.75 -9.79 -11.83
C LEU A 666 -16.57 -10.81 -12.59
N ALA A 667 -17.39 -11.60 -11.90
CA ALA A 667 -18.30 -12.56 -12.54
C ALA A 667 -19.25 -11.86 -13.52
N ALA A 668 -19.82 -10.71 -13.14
CA ALA A 668 -20.67 -9.91 -14.02
C ALA A 668 -19.92 -9.38 -15.25
N VAL A 669 -18.68 -8.90 -15.07
CA VAL A 669 -17.82 -8.44 -16.17
C VAL A 669 -17.48 -9.59 -17.12
N ALA A 670 -17.11 -10.75 -16.60
CA ALA A 670 -16.85 -11.94 -17.41
C ALA A 670 -18.09 -12.34 -18.23
N GLN A 671 -19.28 -12.36 -17.63
CA GLN A 671 -20.53 -12.64 -18.34
C GLN A 671 -20.80 -11.64 -19.47
N GLN A 672 -20.58 -10.34 -19.22
CA GLN A 672 -20.75 -9.30 -20.23
C GLN A 672 -19.74 -9.43 -21.38
N LEU A 673 -18.47 -9.72 -21.08
CA LEU A 673 -17.43 -9.90 -22.09
C LEU A 673 -17.68 -11.16 -22.92
N VAL A 674 -18.03 -12.28 -22.28
CA VAL A 674 -18.42 -13.52 -22.96
C VAL A 674 -19.61 -13.28 -23.90
N ALA A 675 -20.64 -12.55 -23.44
CA ALA A 675 -21.80 -12.21 -24.26
C ALA A 675 -21.44 -11.26 -25.42
N ALA A 676 -20.58 -10.27 -25.19
CA ALA A 676 -20.12 -9.32 -26.20
C ALA A 676 -19.34 -10.00 -27.34
N HIS A 677 -18.72 -11.15 -27.08
CA HIS A 677 -18.03 -11.97 -28.07
C HIS A 677 -18.88 -13.13 -28.61
N GLY A 678 -20.16 -13.22 -28.24
CA GLY A 678 -21.07 -14.26 -28.74
C GLY A 678 -20.79 -15.67 -28.20
N MET A 679 -20.05 -15.80 -27.10
CA MET A 679 -19.58 -17.09 -26.56
C MET A 679 -20.45 -17.63 -25.41
N GLN A 680 -21.57 -16.98 -25.07
CA GLN A 680 -22.43 -17.31 -23.93
C GLN A 680 -23.12 -18.69 -24.02
N GLN A 681 -23.13 -19.31 -25.20
CA GLN A 681 -23.66 -20.67 -25.38
C GLN A 681 -22.61 -21.75 -25.10
N GLN A 682 -21.32 -21.40 -25.15
CA GLN A 682 -20.21 -22.33 -24.96
C GLN A 682 -19.54 -22.17 -23.58
N ILE A 683 -19.56 -20.95 -23.04
CA ILE A 683 -18.95 -20.59 -21.75
C ILE A 683 -20.06 -20.32 -20.73
N ALA A 684 -20.10 -21.12 -19.66
CA ALA A 684 -20.98 -20.92 -18.51
C ALA A 684 -20.19 -20.31 -17.34
N VAL A 685 -20.49 -19.06 -16.97
CA VAL A 685 -19.84 -18.36 -15.85
C VAL A 685 -20.70 -18.42 -14.59
N HIS A 686 -20.21 -19.08 -13.56
CA HIS A 686 -20.87 -19.24 -12.27
C HIS A 686 -20.25 -18.32 -11.21
N GLN A 687 -21.08 -17.52 -10.54
CA GLN A 687 -20.64 -16.73 -9.39
C GLN A 687 -20.51 -17.62 -8.14
N LYS A 688 -19.48 -18.46 -8.09
CA LYS A 688 -19.25 -19.50 -7.09
C LYS A 688 -17.76 -19.70 -6.85
N LEU A 689 -17.39 -20.17 -5.66
CA LEU A 689 -16.09 -20.83 -5.45
C LEU A 689 -16.09 -22.20 -6.14
N SER A 690 -14.91 -22.71 -6.51
CA SER A 690 -14.78 -24.09 -7.04
C SER A 690 -15.38 -25.12 -6.08
N SER A 691 -15.21 -24.93 -4.77
CA SER A 691 -15.78 -25.80 -3.72
C SER A 691 -17.31 -25.78 -3.63
N GLN A 692 -17.98 -24.89 -4.36
CA GLN A 692 -19.44 -24.78 -4.42
C GLN A 692 -20.01 -25.30 -5.75
N LEU A 693 -19.15 -25.67 -6.72
CA LEU A 693 -19.58 -26.29 -7.96
C LEU A 693 -20.04 -27.73 -7.72
N THR A 694 -21.07 -28.13 -8.43
CA THR A 694 -21.66 -29.47 -8.34
C THR A 694 -21.45 -30.25 -9.65
N LEU A 695 -21.01 -31.51 -9.53
CA LEU A 695 -20.97 -32.45 -10.67
C LEU A 695 -22.31 -33.17 -10.81
N ALA A 696 -22.72 -33.42 -12.06
CA ALA A 696 -23.83 -34.31 -12.34
C ALA A 696 -23.51 -35.71 -11.77
N ALA A 697 -24.44 -36.30 -11.03
CA ALA A 697 -24.28 -37.66 -10.55
C ALA A 697 -24.07 -38.58 -11.77
N ALA A 698 -22.98 -39.34 -11.78
CA ALA A 698 -22.77 -40.37 -12.80
C ALA A 698 -23.99 -41.29 -12.78
N ALA A 699 -24.75 -41.31 -13.87
CA ALA A 699 -25.88 -42.22 -14.00
C ALA A 699 -25.35 -43.62 -13.68
N ALA A 700 -25.81 -44.18 -12.56
CA ALA A 700 -25.48 -45.54 -12.18
C ALA A 700 -25.75 -46.43 -13.38
N ALA A 701 -24.73 -47.15 -13.84
CA ALA A 701 -24.92 -48.18 -14.85
C ALA A 701 -26.01 -49.12 -14.32
N ASP A 702 -27.15 -49.13 -15.00
CA ASP A 702 -28.25 -50.06 -14.77
C ASP A 702 -27.73 -51.49 -14.96
N THR A 703 -27.28 -52.10 -13.88
CA THR A 703 -27.38 -53.55 -13.72
C THR A 703 -28.64 -53.84 -12.94
N PRO A 704 -29.70 -54.42 -13.55
CA PRO A 704 -30.83 -54.92 -12.80
C PRO A 704 -30.38 -56.17 -12.02
N ASP A 705 -29.94 -55.97 -10.78
CA ASP A 705 -29.75 -57.07 -9.84
C ASP A 705 -31.13 -57.55 -9.35
N ALA A 706 -31.66 -58.53 -10.06
CA ALA A 706 -32.84 -59.29 -9.68
C ALA A 706 -32.50 -60.26 -8.53
N SER A 707 -32.12 -59.76 -7.36
CA SER A 707 -31.97 -60.60 -6.17
C SER A 707 -32.06 -59.82 -4.85
N LYS A 708 -33.26 -59.34 -4.48
CA LYS A 708 -33.59 -59.17 -3.05
C LYS A 708 -35.10 -59.22 -2.78
N PRO A 709 -35.56 -59.99 -1.77
CA PRO A 709 -36.97 -60.23 -1.52
C PRO A 709 -37.60 -59.10 -0.70
N ALA A 710 -38.90 -58.91 -0.93
CA ALA A 710 -39.77 -57.98 -0.24
C ALA A 710 -39.76 -58.19 1.29
N GLY A 711 -39.46 -57.13 2.04
CA GLY A 711 -39.46 -57.10 3.49
C GLY A 711 -40.00 -55.76 4.02
N GLN A 712 -41.26 -55.82 4.42
CA GLN A 712 -42.07 -54.89 5.22
C GLN A 712 -41.30 -53.83 6.05
N THR A 713 -41.66 -52.54 5.88
CA THR A 713 -41.86 -51.64 7.03
C THR A 713 -42.98 -50.63 6.78
N LYS A 714 -43.83 -50.59 7.79
CA LYS A 714 -45.07 -49.84 8.07
C LYS A 714 -45.19 -48.42 7.55
N ALA A 715 -46.40 -48.16 7.05
CA ALA A 715 -47.04 -46.86 6.95
C ALA A 715 -47.23 -46.22 8.34
N GLY A 716 -47.09 -44.88 8.39
CA GLY A 716 -47.64 -44.07 9.47
C GLY A 716 -46.74 -42.93 9.95
N GLU A 717 -46.49 -41.92 9.11
CA GLU A 717 -46.63 -40.51 9.53
C GLU A 717 -46.64 -39.60 8.29
N VAL A 718 -47.81 -39.04 8.02
CA VAL A 718 -48.08 -38.09 6.94
C VAL A 718 -48.23 -36.71 7.54
N ALA A 719 -47.50 -35.78 6.93
CA ALA A 719 -47.76 -34.35 6.78
C ALA A 719 -47.58 -33.42 7.99
N GLN A 720 -46.50 -32.63 7.93
CA GLN A 720 -46.69 -31.19 7.77
C GLN A 720 -46.04 -30.69 6.49
N ILE A 721 -46.89 -30.11 5.65
CA ILE A 721 -46.59 -29.46 4.39
C ILE A 721 -45.89 -28.13 4.70
N SER A 722 -44.66 -27.96 4.20
CA SER A 722 -44.23 -26.64 3.74
C SER A 722 -43.90 -26.78 2.25
N SER A 723 -44.75 -26.14 1.46
CA SER A 723 -44.63 -25.93 0.03
C SER A 723 -43.35 -25.18 -0.29
N GLY A 724 -42.36 -25.89 -0.79
CA GLY A 724 -41.19 -25.31 -1.45
C GLY A 724 -40.89 -26.16 -2.68
N SER A 725 -41.07 -25.57 -3.86
CA SER A 725 -40.70 -26.12 -5.17
C SER A 725 -39.33 -26.80 -5.12
N GLY A 726 -39.32 -28.14 -5.06
CA GLY A 726 -38.12 -28.94 -5.21
C GLY A 726 -37.71 -28.99 -6.68
N SER A 727 -37.18 -27.89 -7.19
CA SER A 727 -36.28 -27.92 -8.34
C SER A 727 -35.10 -28.81 -7.96
N SER A 728 -34.92 -29.96 -8.60
CA SER A 728 -33.61 -30.60 -8.58
C SER A 728 -32.64 -29.60 -9.21
N MET A 729 -31.84 -28.90 -8.41
CA MET A 729 -30.85 -27.98 -8.96
C MET A 729 -30.01 -28.74 -9.96
N ALA A 730 -30.08 -28.34 -11.23
CA ALA A 730 -29.25 -28.89 -12.28
C ALA A 730 -27.78 -28.72 -11.85
N ALA A 731 -26.98 -29.77 -12.03
CA ALA A 731 -25.56 -29.71 -11.70
C ALA A 731 -24.86 -28.62 -12.51
N ASP A 732 -23.87 -27.95 -11.91
CA ASP A 732 -23.11 -26.89 -12.57
C ASP A 732 -22.21 -27.46 -13.68
N MET A 733 -21.64 -28.63 -13.44
CA MET A 733 -20.74 -29.32 -14.37
C MET A 733 -21.37 -30.63 -14.85
N PRO A 734 -21.45 -30.86 -16.18
CA PRO A 734 -22.08 -32.07 -16.73
C PRO A 734 -21.22 -33.32 -16.57
N ALA A 735 -19.90 -33.16 -16.41
CA ALA A 735 -18.92 -34.21 -16.24
C ALA A 735 -17.68 -33.64 -15.52
N ALA A 736 -16.79 -34.52 -15.06
CA ALA A 736 -15.50 -34.10 -14.52
C ALA A 736 -14.67 -33.37 -15.59
N ALA A 737 -13.92 -32.36 -15.17
CA ALA A 737 -13.02 -31.61 -16.04
C ALA A 737 -11.97 -32.54 -16.66
N ALA A 738 -11.72 -32.36 -17.97
CA ALA A 738 -10.62 -33.01 -18.68
C ALA A 738 -9.42 -32.05 -18.84
N LEU A 739 -9.67 -30.75 -18.77
CA LEU A 739 -8.68 -29.68 -18.72
C LEU A 739 -9.11 -28.68 -17.65
N VAL A 740 -8.17 -28.29 -16.78
CA VAL A 740 -8.32 -27.20 -15.83
C VAL A 740 -7.40 -26.06 -16.25
N VAL A 741 -7.97 -24.89 -16.48
CA VAL A 741 -7.23 -23.63 -16.62
C VAL A 741 -7.42 -22.83 -15.34
N HIS A 742 -6.36 -22.17 -14.87
CA HIS A 742 -6.46 -21.37 -13.65
C HIS A 742 -5.42 -20.27 -13.62
N GLU A 743 -5.79 -19.19 -12.96
CA GLU A 743 -4.86 -18.15 -12.56
C GLU A 743 -5.34 -17.51 -11.27
N ILE A 744 -5.00 -18.18 -10.18
CA ILE A 744 -5.30 -17.76 -8.82
C ILE A 744 -3.97 -17.59 -8.07
N PHE A 745 -3.09 -16.75 -8.64
CA PHE A 745 -1.77 -16.45 -8.10
C PHE A 745 -1.69 -14.99 -7.67
N GLY A 746 -1.28 -14.76 -6.42
CA GLY A 746 -0.83 -13.45 -5.96
C GLY A 746 0.68 -13.26 -6.16
N THR A 747 1.22 -12.16 -5.62
CA THR A 747 2.67 -11.93 -5.52
C THR A 747 3.38 -13.10 -4.82
N ASP A 748 2.85 -13.54 -3.68
CA ASP A 748 3.11 -14.89 -3.18
C ASP A 748 2.16 -15.83 -3.92
N PRO A 749 2.65 -16.80 -4.71
CA PRO A 749 1.77 -17.66 -5.50
C PRO A 749 0.82 -18.49 -4.63
N LEU A 750 1.07 -18.63 -3.33
CA LEU A 750 0.19 -19.33 -2.41
C LEU A 750 -0.90 -18.44 -1.80
N SER A 751 -0.77 -17.11 -1.83
CA SER A 751 -1.64 -16.19 -1.08
C SER A 751 -3.10 -16.19 -1.51
N GLU A 752 -3.38 -16.66 -2.73
CA GLU A 752 -4.73 -16.77 -3.27
C GLU A 752 -5.32 -18.18 -3.09
N HIS A 753 -4.78 -18.96 -2.17
CA HIS A 753 -5.24 -20.31 -1.83
C HIS A 753 -5.24 -21.27 -3.03
N VAL A 754 -4.25 -21.16 -3.92
CA VAL A 754 -4.12 -22.06 -5.08
C VAL A 754 -4.03 -23.53 -4.66
N LEU A 755 -3.25 -23.88 -3.62
CA LEU A 755 -3.10 -25.28 -3.21
C LEU A 755 -4.41 -25.87 -2.67
N PRO A 756 -5.15 -25.22 -1.75
CA PRO A 756 -6.47 -25.69 -1.35
C PRO A 756 -7.48 -25.79 -2.49
N ALA A 757 -7.55 -24.77 -3.36
CA ALA A 757 -8.51 -24.72 -4.44
C ALA A 757 -8.26 -25.84 -5.45
N LEU A 758 -7.01 -26.00 -5.91
CA LEU A 758 -6.67 -27.05 -6.86
C LEU A 758 -6.73 -28.44 -6.22
N ARG A 759 -6.37 -28.61 -4.94
CA ARG A 759 -6.58 -29.89 -4.25
C ARG A 759 -8.06 -30.27 -4.22
N GLN A 760 -8.95 -29.32 -3.98
CA GLN A 760 -10.39 -29.56 -4.01
C GLN A 760 -10.85 -29.92 -5.43
N VAL A 761 -10.37 -29.23 -6.45
CA VAL A 761 -10.64 -29.57 -7.87
C VAL A 761 -10.18 -30.99 -8.19
N GLN A 762 -8.95 -31.35 -7.83
CA GLN A 762 -8.42 -32.72 -7.98
C GLN A 762 -9.33 -33.75 -7.31
N GLN A 763 -9.83 -33.46 -6.10
CA GLN A 763 -10.62 -34.43 -5.35
C GLN A 763 -12.07 -34.55 -5.80
N GLN A 764 -12.65 -33.50 -6.38
CA GLN A 764 -14.10 -33.39 -6.54
C GLN A 764 -14.57 -33.01 -7.94
N LEU A 765 -13.75 -32.35 -8.77
CA LEU A 765 -14.19 -31.77 -10.04
C LEU A 765 -13.39 -32.27 -11.26
N ALA A 766 -12.25 -32.93 -11.04
CA ALA A 766 -11.36 -33.43 -12.07
C ALA A 766 -11.15 -34.95 -11.95
N ALA A 767 -10.83 -35.60 -13.08
CA ALA A 767 -10.50 -37.03 -13.11
C ALA A 767 -8.97 -37.27 -13.15
N PRO A 768 -8.46 -38.44 -12.75
CA PRO A 768 -7.06 -38.78 -13.00
C PRO A 768 -6.69 -38.65 -14.48
N GLY A 769 -5.57 -38.01 -14.79
CA GLY A 769 -5.16 -37.69 -16.16
C GLY A 769 -5.67 -36.36 -16.72
N THR A 770 -6.43 -35.59 -15.91
CA THR A 770 -6.79 -34.20 -16.23
C THR A 770 -5.55 -33.36 -16.43
N ARG A 771 -5.56 -32.54 -17.49
CA ARG A 771 -4.48 -31.60 -17.80
C ARG A 771 -4.68 -30.28 -17.07
N PHE A 772 -3.59 -29.60 -16.71
CA PHE A 772 -3.63 -28.30 -16.05
C PHE A 772 -2.85 -27.26 -16.85
N VAL A 773 -3.39 -26.04 -16.95
CA VAL A 773 -2.67 -24.87 -17.50
C VAL A 773 -2.81 -23.69 -16.51
N PRO A 774 -1.70 -23.27 -15.88
CA PRO A 774 -0.37 -23.87 -15.92
C PRO A 774 -0.36 -25.27 -15.27
N ARG A 775 0.56 -26.14 -15.72
CA ARG A 775 0.72 -27.52 -15.22
C ARG A 775 1.47 -27.59 -13.90
N ALA A 776 2.35 -26.62 -13.65
CA ALA A 776 3.20 -26.57 -12.49
C ALA A 776 3.58 -25.12 -12.16
N ILE A 777 3.97 -24.89 -10.91
CA ILE A 777 4.67 -23.67 -10.51
C ILE A 777 5.98 -24.02 -9.82
N ARG A 778 7.00 -23.17 -10.00
CA ARG A 778 8.25 -23.24 -9.25
C ARG A 778 8.56 -21.92 -8.59
N ILE A 779 9.09 -21.99 -7.37
CA ILE A 779 9.55 -20.84 -6.60
C ILE A 779 11.04 -20.67 -6.88
N ILE A 780 11.42 -19.49 -7.32
CA ILE A 780 12.81 -19.10 -7.52
C ILE A 780 13.21 -18.22 -6.33
N ALA A 781 14.37 -18.50 -5.74
CA ALA A 781 14.89 -17.67 -4.65
C ALA A 781 16.42 -17.50 -4.70
N ALA A 782 16.89 -16.38 -4.16
CA ALA A 782 18.30 -16.10 -3.93
C ALA A 782 18.50 -15.43 -2.57
N VAL A 783 19.64 -15.70 -1.94
CA VAL A 783 20.11 -14.94 -0.78
C VAL A 783 20.74 -13.66 -1.29
N ALA A 784 20.37 -12.54 -0.69
CA ALA A 784 20.76 -11.21 -1.12
C ALA A 784 21.04 -10.28 0.07
N ALA A 785 21.64 -9.14 -0.25
CA ALA A 785 21.76 -8.00 0.64
C ALA A 785 21.33 -6.74 -0.10
N CYS A 786 20.58 -5.86 0.57
CA CYS A 786 20.23 -4.55 0.04
C CYS A 786 20.37 -3.49 1.15
N PRO A 787 21.59 -2.98 1.39
CA PRO A 787 21.84 -2.00 2.44
C PRO A 787 20.93 -0.75 2.34
N PRO A 788 20.67 -0.17 1.15
CA PRO A 788 19.77 0.97 1.05
C PRO A 788 18.34 0.65 1.47
N LEU A 789 17.81 -0.53 1.10
CA LEU A 789 16.47 -0.95 1.51
C LEU A 789 16.39 -1.14 3.03
N GLN A 790 17.42 -1.73 3.64
CA GLN A 790 17.52 -1.86 5.09
C GLN A 790 17.53 -0.49 5.77
N GLN A 791 18.35 0.44 5.31
CA GLN A 791 18.41 1.80 5.86
C GLN A 791 17.09 2.57 5.70
N ARG A 792 16.34 2.31 4.63
CA ARG A 792 15.10 3.03 4.33
C ARG A 792 13.88 2.47 5.04
N LEU A 793 13.82 1.16 5.34
CA LEU A 793 12.60 0.49 5.84
C LEU A 793 12.76 -0.17 7.20
N ARG A 794 13.99 -0.34 7.68
CA ARG A 794 14.29 -0.85 9.03
C ARG A 794 14.71 0.34 9.89
N LEU A 795 14.16 0.43 11.08
CA LEU A 795 14.66 1.34 12.09
C LEU A 795 16.07 0.90 12.50
N PRO A 796 17.00 1.85 12.68
CA PRO A 796 18.34 1.53 13.14
C PRO A 796 18.27 0.90 14.53
N GLN A 797 18.91 -0.26 14.71
CA GLN A 797 19.26 -0.73 16.04
C GLN A 797 20.30 0.25 16.59
N GLN A 798 20.01 0.90 17.73
CA GLN A 798 20.94 1.79 18.41
C GLN A 798 22.32 1.13 18.49
N GLN A 799 23.30 1.68 17.75
CA GLN A 799 24.70 1.37 17.99
C GLN A 799 25.14 2.25 19.15
N SER A 800 25.50 1.62 20.26
CA SER A 800 26.15 2.29 21.38
C SER A 800 27.39 3.03 20.87
N GLY A 801 27.31 4.36 20.67
CA GLY A 801 28.48 5.21 20.40
C GLY A 801 28.45 6.16 19.19
N GLY A 802 27.34 6.35 18.47
CA GLY A 802 27.27 7.26 17.31
C GLY A 802 26.64 8.63 17.61
N SER A 803 27.39 9.72 17.43
CA SER A 803 26.86 11.10 17.49
C SER A 803 26.06 11.45 16.23
N SER A 804 24.77 11.10 16.21
CA SER A 804 23.76 11.69 15.31
C SER A 804 22.69 12.38 16.15
N SER A 805 22.23 13.54 15.71
CA SER A 805 21.61 14.59 16.53
C SER A 805 20.23 14.29 17.16
N LEU A 806 19.70 13.06 17.06
CA LEU A 806 18.53 12.58 17.80
C LEU A 806 18.64 11.05 17.98
N SER A 807 19.24 10.60 19.08
CA SER A 807 19.42 9.17 19.38
C SER A 807 18.38 8.68 20.39
N PHE A 808 17.11 8.70 20.03
CA PHE A 808 16.06 8.07 20.84
C PHE A 808 16.15 6.54 20.75
N ASP A 809 15.93 5.84 21.86
CA ASP A 809 15.70 4.40 21.83
C ASP A 809 14.36 4.14 21.14
N VAL A 810 14.38 3.37 20.06
CA VAL A 810 13.19 2.99 19.27
C VAL A 810 12.96 1.48 19.29
N SER A 811 13.54 0.78 20.27
CA SER A 811 13.50 -0.68 20.40
C SER A 811 12.08 -1.25 20.41
N SER A 812 11.15 -0.57 21.09
CA SER A 812 9.72 -0.95 21.11
C SER A 812 9.06 -0.95 19.72
N LEU A 813 9.56 -0.16 18.76
CA LEU A 813 9.06 -0.14 17.39
C LEU A 813 9.70 -1.24 16.50
N LEU A 814 10.79 -1.90 16.93
CA LEU A 814 11.45 -2.95 16.15
C LEU A 814 10.55 -4.18 15.94
N LEU A 815 9.68 -4.48 16.92
CA LEU A 815 8.73 -5.60 16.84
C LEU A 815 7.65 -5.40 15.77
N LEU A 816 7.46 -4.18 15.31
CA LEU A 816 6.50 -3.80 14.27
C LEU A 816 7.09 -3.80 12.85
N GLN A 817 8.39 -4.08 12.71
CA GLN A 817 9.03 -4.02 11.40
C GLN A 817 8.57 -5.17 10.49
N PRO A 818 8.36 -4.90 9.18
CA PRO A 818 8.03 -5.94 8.23
C PRO A 818 9.15 -6.98 8.16
N ARG A 819 8.82 -8.26 8.31
CA ARG A 819 9.74 -9.37 7.99
C ARG A 819 9.75 -9.71 6.51
N LYS A 820 8.61 -9.51 5.85
CA LYS A 820 8.41 -9.73 4.41
C LYS A 820 7.88 -8.46 3.78
N LEU A 821 8.42 -8.12 2.62
CA LEU A 821 7.97 -7.01 1.78
C LEU A 821 7.67 -7.51 0.38
N GLU A 822 6.68 -6.91 -0.25
CA GLU A 822 6.34 -7.14 -1.66
C GLU A 822 6.62 -5.84 -2.41
N LEU A 823 7.53 -5.90 -3.37
CA LEU A 823 7.93 -4.74 -4.16
C LEU A 823 8.47 -5.14 -5.54
N GLN A 824 8.54 -4.18 -6.45
CA GLN A 824 9.16 -4.38 -7.75
C GLN A 824 10.68 -4.36 -7.56
N LEU A 825 11.34 -5.51 -7.61
CA LEU A 825 12.78 -5.58 -7.36
C LEU A 825 13.61 -4.86 -8.44
N ASP A 826 13.05 -4.61 -9.62
CA ASP A 826 13.65 -3.77 -10.66
C ASP A 826 13.89 -2.32 -10.17
N ASP A 827 13.03 -1.83 -9.27
CA ASP A 827 13.23 -0.54 -8.60
C ASP A 827 14.49 -0.52 -7.71
N LEU A 828 15.05 -1.69 -7.37
CA LEU A 828 16.31 -1.88 -6.64
C LEU A 828 17.42 -2.47 -7.50
N ALA A 829 17.28 -2.53 -8.83
CA ALA A 829 18.21 -3.28 -9.69
C ALA A 829 19.68 -2.85 -9.50
N GLY A 830 19.94 -1.56 -9.29
CA GLY A 830 21.29 -1.03 -9.05
C GLY A 830 21.79 -1.10 -7.59
N GLU A 831 20.94 -1.47 -6.64
CA GLU A 831 21.22 -1.44 -5.19
C GLU A 831 21.22 -2.83 -4.55
N LEU A 832 20.51 -3.79 -5.13
CA LEU A 832 20.38 -5.14 -4.61
C LEU A 832 21.54 -6.02 -5.06
N LEU A 833 22.18 -6.67 -4.08
CA LEU A 833 23.34 -7.54 -4.26
C LEU A 833 22.93 -8.99 -4.02
N LEU A 834 22.98 -9.82 -5.05
CA LEU A 834 22.76 -11.27 -4.98
C LEU A 834 24.04 -11.94 -4.46
N LEU A 835 23.90 -12.74 -3.41
CA LEU A 835 24.98 -13.53 -2.81
C LEU A 835 24.97 -14.99 -3.29
N THR A 836 23.82 -15.47 -3.74
CA THR A 836 23.66 -16.74 -4.45
C THR A 836 23.03 -16.47 -5.80
N ALA A 837 23.31 -17.34 -6.78
CA ALA A 837 22.57 -17.30 -8.04
C ALA A 837 21.09 -17.67 -7.78
N PRO A 838 20.12 -16.98 -8.40
CA PRO A 838 18.72 -17.39 -8.34
C PRO A 838 18.53 -18.83 -8.80
N ALA A 839 17.85 -19.64 -7.99
CA ALA A 839 17.62 -21.05 -8.26
C ALA A 839 16.20 -21.47 -7.90
N SER A 840 15.71 -22.54 -8.53
CA SER A 840 14.45 -23.19 -8.15
C SER A 840 14.62 -23.87 -6.79
N VAL A 841 13.78 -23.50 -5.82
CA VAL A 841 13.86 -23.98 -4.43
C VAL A 841 12.65 -24.79 -3.99
N LEU A 842 11.54 -24.70 -4.72
CA LEU A 842 10.32 -25.47 -4.48
C LEU A 842 9.52 -25.56 -5.77
N GLU A 843 8.88 -26.71 -6.03
CA GLU A 843 8.03 -26.92 -7.19
C GLU A 843 6.76 -27.65 -6.77
N PHE A 844 5.64 -27.26 -7.37
CA PHE A 844 4.36 -27.95 -7.26
C PHE A 844 3.93 -28.35 -8.68
N ASP A 845 3.79 -29.64 -8.93
CA ASP A 845 3.31 -30.18 -10.20
C ASP A 845 1.84 -30.58 -10.01
N PHE A 846 0.90 -29.81 -10.57
CA PHE A 846 -0.53 -30.00 -10.34
C PHE A 846 -1.09 -31.26 -10.98
N GLU A 847 -0.36 -31.86 -11.94
CA GLU A 847 -0.72 -33.13 -12.57
C GLU A 847 -0.14 -34.33 -11.83
N LYS A 848 1.08 -34.23 -11.29
CA LYS A 848 1.75 -35.33 -10.57
C LYS A 848 1.46 -35.37 -9.08
N ASP A 849 1.36 -34.21 -8.43
CA ASP A 849 1.11 -34.10 -6.98
C ASP A 849 -0.38 -34.26 -6.69
N TRP A 850 -0.84 -35.52 -6.66
CA TRP A 850 -2.26 -35.87 -6.50
C TRP A 850 -2.50 -36.77 -5.28
N PRO A 851 -3.19 -36.29 -4.21
CA PRO A 851 -3.65 -34.92 -4.01
C PRO A 851 -2.51 -33.98 -3.60
N LEU A 852 -2.66 -32.69 -3.92
CA LEU A 852 -1.69 -31.65 -3.54
C LEU A 852 -1.44 -31.59 -2.03
N ARG A 853 -0.16 -31.41 -1.66
CA ARG A 853 0.28 -31.24 -0.27
C ARG A 853 0.13 -29.78 0.15
N LEU A 854 -0.64 -29.54 1.20
CA LEU A 854 -0.92 -28.18 1.67
C LEU A 854 0.17 -27.57 2.55
N ASN A 855 1.00 -28.41 3.17
CA ASN A 855 2.07 -27.94 4.06
C ASN A 855 3.30 -28.82 3.93
N GLY A 856 4.47 -28.24 4.18
CA GLY A 856 5.73 -28.97 4.26
C GLY A 856 6.94 -28.06 4.39
N GLN A 857 8.11 -28.67 4.31
CA GLN A 857 9.39 -27.96 4.30
C GLN A 857 10.41 -28.69 3.43
N VAL A 858 11.35 -27.94 2.88
CA VAL A 858 12.51 -28.45 2.13
C VAL A 858 13.74 -27.61 2.43
N ASP A 859 14.90 -28.26 2.56
CA ASP A 859 16.20 -27.59 2.72
C ASP A 859 16.94 -27.64 1.39
N VAL A 860 17.32 -26.49 0.84
CA VAL A 860 18.00 -26.36 -0.45
C VAL A 860 19.37 -25.74 -0.23
N LYS A 861 20.42 -26.45 -0.66
CA LYS A 861 21.78 -25.91 -0.64
C LYS A 861 21.99 -24.99 -1.84
N GLN A 862 22.40 -23.76 -1.58
CA GLN A 862 22.78 -22.78 -2.60
C GLN A 862 24.28 -22.48 -2.50
N GLN A 863 24.95 -22.49 -3.65
CA GLN A 863 26.35 -22.09 -3.73
C GLN A 863 26.46 -20.57 -3.59
N VAL A 864 27.38 -20.15 -2.73
CA VAL A 864 27.70 -18.74 -2.56
C VAL A 864 28.60 -18.29 -3.70
N LEU A 865 28.29 -17.12 -4.28
CA LEU A 865 29.09 -16.50 -5.33
C LEU A 865 30.42 -15.99 -4.76
N GLU A 866 31.50 -16.10 -5.53
CA GLU A 866 32.81 -15.55 -5.13
C GLU A 866 32.75 -14.02 -4.98
N GLU A 867 31.99 -13.36 -5.84
CA GLU A 867 31.65 -11.93 -5.77
C GLU A 867 30.13 -11.75 -5.86
N ALA A 868 29.60 -10.81 -5.07
CA ALA A 868 28.19 -10.49 -5.13
C ALA A 868 27.79 -9.90 -6.50
N LEU A 869 26.70 -10.39 -7.08
CA LEU A 869 26.18 -9.95 -8.36
C LEU A 869 25.14 -8.84 -8.16
N VAL A 870 25.31 -7.70 -8.81
CA VAL A 870 24.29 -6.64 -8.81
C VAL A 870 23.07 -7.12 -9.61
N LEU A 871 21.86 -6.92 -9.10
CA LEU A 871 20.63 -7.41 -9.72
C LEU A 871 20.49 -6.95 -11.18
N SER A 872 20.80 -5.69 -11.50
CA SER A 872 20.76 -5.18 -12.88
C SER A 872 21.65 -5.99 -13.84
N SER A 873 22.84 -6.38 -13.39
CA SER A 873 23.76 -7.20 -14.19
C SER A 873 23.23 -8.62 -14.41
N TRP A 874 22.57 -9.20 -13.41
CA TRP A 874 21.87 -10.47 -13.58
C TRP A 874 20.73 -10.34 -14.59
N MET A 875 19.91 -9.29 -14.49
CA MET A 875 18.79 -9.05 -15.41
C MET A 875 19.26 -8.87 -16.86
N GLU A 876 20.33 -8.10 -17.09
CA GLU A 876 20.96 -7.96 -18.41
C GLU A 876 21.46 -9.30 -18.95
N GLN A 877 22.06 -10.15 -18.11
CA GLN A 877 22.49 -11.50 -18.51
C GLN A 877 21.31 -12.39 -18.89
N GLN A 878 20.16 -12.29 -18.21
CA GLN A 878 18.96 -13.04 -18.57
C GLN A 878 18.38 -12.58 -19.92
N GLN A 879 18.42 -11.28 -20.22
CA GLN A 879 17.96 -10.74 -21.51
C GLN A 879 18.88 -11.14 -22.68
N LEU A 880 20.18 -11.30 -22.42
CA LEU A 880 21.18 -11.69 -23.41
C LEU A 880 21.27 -13.21 -23.63
N GLN A 881 20.63 -14.03 -22.79
CA GLN A 881 20.52 -15.46 -23.05
C GLN A 881 19.34 -15.70 -24.01
N PRO A 882 19.58 -15.99 -25.30
CA PRO A 882 18.55 -16.64 -26.09
C PRO A 882 18.22 -17.97 -25.41
N GLN A 883 16.94 -18.35 -25.37
CA GLN A 883 16.53 -19.67 -24.87
C GLN A 883 17.34 -20.76 -25.59
N GLY A 884 18.38 -21.26 -24.91
CA GLY A 884 19.30 -22.28 -25.41
C GLY A 884 20.48 -21.81 -26.28
N GLN A 885 21.50 -21.16 -25.69
CA GLN A 885 22.92 -21.41 -26.02
C GLN A 885 23.86 -20.65 -25.06
N GLN A 886 24.79 -21.37 -24.43
CA GLN A 886 25.88 -20.77 -23.65
C GLN A 886 26.88 -20.07 -24.59
N VAL A 887 27.03 -18.76 -24.44
CA VAL A 887 28.10 -18.00 -25.10
C VAL A 887 29.11 -17.54 -24.04
N THR A 888 30.34 -18.04 -24.19
CA THR A 888 31.53 -17.55 -23.50
C THR A 888 31.96 -16.23 -24.13
N THR A 889 32.04 -15.16 -23.33
CA THR A 889 32.65 -13.91 -23.81
C THR A 889 33.63 -13.37 -22.76
N GLN A 890 34.91 -13.67 -22.96
CA GLN A 890 36.00 -12.89 -22.40
C GLN A 890 36.14 -11.61 -23.21
N GLN A 891 35.98 -10.44 -22.59
CA GLN A 891 36.50 -9.19 -23.14
C GLN A 891 37.21 -8.39 -22.05
N GLN A 892 38.50 -8.16 -22.31
CA GLN A 892 39.45 -7.36 -21.55
C GLN A 892 39.13 -5.86 -21.76
N GLN A 893 39.08 -5.08 -20.69
CA GLN A 893 39.11 -3.61 -20.75
C GLN A 893 40.36 -3.08 -20.02
N GLY A 894 41.07 -2.15 -20.68
CA GLY A 894 42.33 -1.58 -20.23
C GLY A 894 42.20 -0.47 -19.17
N PRO A 895 43.30 -0.12 -18.46
CA PRO A 895 43.23 0.67 -17.24
C PRO A 895 43.57 2.16 -17.48
N GLY A 896 42.82 3.07 -16.85
CA GLY A 896 43.25 4.46 -16.76
C GLY A 896 42.29 5.39 -16.01
N LEU A 897 42.74 5.90 -14.85
CA LEU A 897 42.24 7.07 -14.10
C LEU A 897 41.06 6.88 -13.13
N VAL A 898 41.20 6.07 -12.07
CA VAL A 898 40.33 6.19 -10.88
C VAL A 898 41.07 5.86 -9.58
N THR A 899 41.81 6.81 -8.97
CA THR A 899 42.61 6.50 -7.76
C THR A 899 42.32 7.31 -6.49
N GLN A 900 41.36 8.25 -6.49
CA GLN A 900 40.89 8.88 -5.23
C GLN A 900 39.37 8.74 -4.98
N GLN A 901 38.53 8.85 -6.02
CA GLN A 901 37.10 8.52 -5.90
C GLN A 901 36.85 7.02 -5.70
N ALA A 902 37.68 6.14 -6.29
CA ALA A 902 37.62 4.70 -6.05
C ALA A 902 37.94 4.33 -4.59
N ARG A 903 38.88 5.03 -3.94
CA ARG A 903 39.23 4.77 -2.53
C ARG A 903 38.12 5.20 -1.57
N LYS A 904 37.49 6.37 -1.77
CA LYS A 904 36.30 6.78 -1.00
C LYS A 904 35.11 5.84 -1.24
N LYS A 905 34.86 5.42 -2.49
CA LYS A 905 33.84 4.42 -2.83
C LYS A 905 34.14 3.05 -2.21
N ALA A 906 35.38 2.58 -2.21
CA ALA A 906 35.78 1.30 -1.62
C ALA A 906 35.67 1.30 -0.09
N GLN A 907 36.01 2.41 0.57
CA GLN A 907 35.90 2.54 2.03
C GLN A 907 34.44 2.65 2.50
N GLN A 908 33.57 3.32 1.72
CA GLN A 908 32.11 3.28 1.91
C GLN A 908 31.53 1.88 1.61
N LYS A 909 32.01 1.19 0.58
CA LYS A 909 31.61 -0.19 0.23
C LYS A 909 31.96 -1.18 1.35
N LYS A 910 33.10 -1.00 2.02
CA LYS A 910 33.53 -1.84 3.16
C LYS A 910 32.69 -1.62 4.43
N ALA A 911 32.29 -0.37 4.73
CA ALA A 911 31.38 -0.07 5.83
C ALA A 911 29.94 -0.54 5.55
N ALA A 912 29.46 -0.41 4.31
CA ALA A 912 28.18 -0.95 3.87
C ALA A 912 28.15 -2.49 3.86
N ALA A 913 29.25 -3.14 3.49
CA ALA A 913 29.42 -4.60 3.56
C ALA A 913 29.35 -5.13 5.00
N ALA A 914 29.95 -4.43 5.97
CA ALA A 914 29.88 -4.80 7.38
C ALA A 914 28.48 -4.61 8.00
N ALA A 915 27.70 -3.64 7.50
CA ALA A 915 26.30 -3.47 7.90
C ALA A 915 25.37 -4.54 7.29
N ALA A 916 25.57 -4.87 6.01
CA ALA A 916 24.82 -5.91 5.30
C ALA A 916 25.07 -7.34 5.83
N ALA A 917 26.19 -7.59 6.50
CA ALA A 917 26.47 -8.90 7.10
C ALA A 917 25.59 -9.23 8.32
N LYS A 918 24.91 -8.25 8.94
CA LYS A 918 24.10 -8.46 10.14
C LYS A 918 22.65 -8.88 9.86
N GLU A 919 22.10 -8.50 8.70
CA GLU A 919 20.79 -8.94 8.23
C GLU A 919 20.87 -9.23 6.74
N LEU A 920 20.50 -10.44 6.35
CA LEU A 920 20.37 -10.84 4.95
C LEU A 920 18.90 -10.80 4.56
N CYS A 921 18.62 -10.78 3.26
CA CYS A 921 17.29 -11.05 2.76
C CYS A 921 17.29 -12.23 1.80
N VAL A 922 16.15 -12.88 1.69
CA VAL A 922 15.83 -13.81 0.62
C VAL A 922 14.92 -13.08 -0.33
N VAL A 923 15.34 -12.95 -1.58
CA VAL A 923 14.47 -12.49 -2.66
C VAL A 923 13.84 -13.69 -3.33
N SER A 924 12.55 -13.62 -3.63
CA SER A 924 11.85 -14.71 -4.29
C SER A 924 10.75 -14.24 -5.25
N TRP A 925 10.54 -15.03 -6.29
CA TRP A 925 9.46 -14.92 -7.27
C TRP A 925 9.05 -16.32 -7.71
N PHE A 926 8.12 -16.43 -8.65
CA PHE A 926 7.69 -17.72 -9.16
C PHE A 926 7.67 -17.77 -10.69
N GLU A 927 7.66 -18.98 -11.20
CA GLU A 927 7.42 -19.23 -12.62
C GLU A 927 6.35 -20.29 -12.76
N ALA A 928 5.50 -20.14 -13.77
CA ALA A 928 4.37 -21.03 -14.05
C ALA A 928 4.57 -21.70 -15.42
N ASP A 929 4.46 -23.01 -15.46
CA ASP A 929 4.64 -23.80 -16.69
C ASP A 929 3.32 -23.85 -17.47
N CYS A 930 3.20 -23.05 -18.52
CA CYS A 930 2.05 -23.01 -19.42
C CYS A 930 2.12 -24.07 -20.53
N GLY A 931 2.97 -25.10 -20.40
CA GLY A 931 3.12 -26.15 -21.41
C GLY A 931 3.79 -25.61 -22.68
N SER A 932 3.08 -25.66 -23.82
CA SER A 932 3.57 -25.11 -25.10
C SER A 932 3.84 -23.60 -25.05
N GLY A 933 3.19 -22.88 -24.13
CA GLY A 933 3.47 -21.45 -23.87
C GLY A 933 4.77 -21.19 -23.11
N GLY A 934 5.47 -22.24 -22.69
CA GLY A 934 6.72 -22.15 -21.92
C GLY A 934 6.49 -21.74 -20.46
N TRP A 935 7.58 -21.32 -19.81
CA TRP A 935 7.55 -20.83 -18.44
C TRP A 935 7.24 -19.33 -18.42
N LEU A 936 6.07 -18.97 -17.89
CA LEU A 936 5.74 -17.61 -17.52
C LEU A 936 6.50 -17.23 -16.26
N SER A 937 7.35 -16.20 -16.33
CA SER A 937 8.21 -15.79 -15.21
C SER A 937 7.76 -14.48 -14.58
N THR A 938 7.71 -14.42 -13.25
CA THR A 938 7.51 -13.18 -12.47
C THR A 938 8.83 -12.59 -11.95
N ALA A 939 9.94 -12.90 -12.62
CA ALA A 939 11.25 -12.36 -12.30
C ALA A 939 11.28 -10.81 -12.32
N PRO A 940 12.24 -10.19 -11.62
CA PRO A 940 12.46 -8.75 -11.71
C PRO A 940 12.57 -8.29 -13.17
N GLY A 941 11.82 -7.25 -13.53
CA GLY A 941 11.78 -6.69 -14.89
C GLY A 941 10.78 -7.33 -15.85
N THR A 942 10.09 -8.43 -15.49
CA THR A 942 9.09 -9.05 -16.37
C THR A 942 7.67 -8.51 -16.13
N THR A 943 7.36 -8.04 -14.92
CA THR A 943 6.00 -7.65 -14.50
C THR A 943 5.80 -6.13 -14.43
N LYS A 944 5.97 -5.45 -15.58
CA LYS A 944 6.03 -3.98 -15.72
C LYS A 944 4.92 -3.19 -15.01
N TYR A 945 3.70 -3.72 -14.90
CA TYR A 945 2.55 -3.02 -14.30
C TYR A 945 2.32 -3.34 -12.81
N GLY A 946 3.18 -4.18 -12.22
CA GLY A 946 3.16 -4.49 -10.79
C GLY A 946 1.97 -5.32 -10.31
N HIS A 947 1.28 -6.03 -11.21
CA HIS A 947 0.22 -6.97 -10.84
C HIS A 947 0.78 -8.20 -10.09
N TRP A 948 2.02 -8.60 -10.41
CA TRP A 948 2.84 -9.46 -9.55
C TRP A 948 4.11 -8.71 -9.16
N GLN A 949 4.39 -8.66 -7.87
CA GLN A 949 5.64 -8.13 -7.32
C GLN A 949 6.58 -9.29 -6.96
N GLN A 950 7.78 -8.97 -6.47
CA GLN A 950 8.67 -9.97 -5.89
C GLN A 950 8.70 -9.81 -4.38
N SER A 951 8.94 -10.92 -3.70
CA SER A 951 9.02 -10.96 -2.24
C SER A 951 10.45 -10.76 -1.77
N VAL A 952 10.61 -9.95 -0.72
CA VAL A 952 11.85 -9.76 0.01
C VAL A 952 11.58 -10.13 1.46
N GLU A 953 12.10 -11.28 1.90
CA GLU A 953 12.01 -11.72 3.30
C GLU A 953 13.33 -11.48 4.02
N PHE A 954 13.32 -10.64 5.05
CA PHE A 954 14.48 -10.42 5.90
C PHE A 954 14.68 -11.60 6.83
N VAL A 955 15.87 -12.20 6.75
CA VAL A 955 16.23 -13.41 7.50
C VAL A 955 17.39 -13.12 8.43
N ALA A 956 17.25 -13.60 9.67
CA ALA A 956 18.37 -13.59 10.61
C ALA A 956 19.42 -14.59 10.11
N ALA A 957 20.64 -14.09 9.85
CA ALA A 957 21.73 -14.94 9.40
C ALA A 957 22.41 -15.61 10.60
N PRO A 958 22.61 -16.95 10.61
CA PRO A 958 23.47 -17.57 11.61
C PRO A 958 24.90 -17.01 11.46
N PRO A 959 25.72 -16.98 12.53
CA PRO A 959 27.05 -16.36 12.51
C PRO A 959 27.95 -16.84 11.36
N ALA A 960 27.87 -18.12 11.02
CA ALA A 960 28.62 -18.70 9.90
C ALA A 960 28.17 -18.11 8.54
N ALA A 961 26.85 -18.02 8.29
CA ALA A 961 26.32 -17.42 7.07
C ALA A 961 26.64 -15.91 6.97
N ALA A 962 26.58 -15.21 8.11
CA ALA A 962 26.96 -13.80 8.20
C ALA A 962 28.44 -13.58 7.86
N ALA A 963 29.33 -14.44 8.37
CA ALA A 963 30.76 -14.39 8.06
C ALA A 963 31.04 -14.64 6.56
N VAL A 964 30.37 -15.64 5.98
CA VAL A 964 30.46 -15.94 4.56
C VAL A 964 29.97 -14.78 3.71
N ALA A 965 28.80 -14.20 4.03
CA ALA A 965 28.28 -13.03 3.32
C ALA A 965 29.20 -11.79 3.44
N ALA A 966 29.79 -11.57 4.62
CA ALA A 966 30.74 -10.48 4.85
C ALA A 966 31.99 -10.61 3.97
N ALA A 967 32.51 -11.84 3.82
CA ALA A 967 33.67 -12.11 2.97
C ALA A 967 33.37 -11.79 1.49
N VAL A 968 32.21 -12.22 0.98
CA VAL A 968 31.77 -11.99 -0.41
C VAL A 968 31.58 -10.50 -0.70
N LEU A 969 30.97 -9.75 0.23
CA LEU A 969 30.74 -8.31 0.07
C LEU A 969 32.04 -7.48 0.19
N GLY A 970 33.07 -8.01 0.85
CA GLY A 970 34.34 -7.36 1.14
C GLY A 970 35.42 -7.48 0.05
N GLY A 971 35.25 -8.37 -0.94
CA GLY A 971 36.18 -8.58 -2.04
C GLY A 971 37.54 -9.12 -1.59
N GLY A 972 37.61 -10.44 -1.35
CA GLY A 972 38.86 -11.22 -1.32
C GLY A 972 39.18 -11.92 0.00
N LEU A 973 39.26 -13.26 -0.05
CA LEU A 973 40.15 -14.07 0.78
C LEU A 973 41.60 -13.70 0.41
N ALA A 974 42.13 -12.64 1.01
CA ALA A 974 43.57 -12.40 1.02
C ALA A 974 44.12 -12.77 2.40
N THR A 975 44.17 -14.08 2.69
CA THR A 975 45.13 -14.62 3.66
C THR A 975 46.47 -14.70 2.94
N PHE A 976 47.21 -13.60 2.92
CA PHE A 976 48.67 -13.69 2.84
C PHE A 976 49.15 -13.90 4.28
N ASP A 977 49.13 -15.14 4.74
CA ASP A 977 50.09 -15.56 5.76
C ASP A 977 51.38 -15.90 4.99
N GLU A 978 52.35 -15.00 5.05
CA GLU A 978 53.75 -15.35 4.82
C GLU A 978 54.21 -16.18 6.03
N ASP A 979 54.00 -17.50 5.95
CA ASP A 979 54.89 -18.54 6.49
C ASP A 979 54.11 -19.86 6.61
N GLU A 980 54.20 -20.70 5.59
CA GLU A 980 54.68 -22.09 5.69
C GLU A 980 54.41 -22.83 4.38
N THR A 981 55.48 -23.36 3.82
CA THR A 981 55.46 -24.29 2.70
C THR A 981 54.88 -25.62 3.14
N ASP A 982 53.66 -25.94 2.74
CA ASP A 982 53.25 -27.34 2.58
C ASP A 982 52.37 -27.51 1.34
N ASP A 983 52.95 -28.17 0.34
CA ASP A 983 52.32 -28.56 -0.92
C ASP A 983 51.28 -29.66 -0.65
N SER A 984 50.07 -29.24 -0.26
CA SER A 984 48.87 -30.05 -0.47
C SER A 984 47.82 -29.22 -1.19
N VAL A 985 47.50 -29.64 -2.42
CA VAL A 985 46.42 -29.09 -3.23
C VAL A 985 45.09 -29.38 -2.51
N GLY A 986 44.74 -28.50 -1.58
CA GLY A 986 43.44 -28.46 -0.92
C GLY A 986 42.41 -27.90 -1.89
N SER A 987 41.39 -28.71 -2.20
CA SER A 987 40.21 -28.32 -2.96
C SER A 987 39.68 -26.95 -2.50
N SER A 988 39.44 -26.03 -3.43
CA SER A 988 38.69 -24.80 -3.20
C SER A 988 37.33 -25.16 -2.58
N SER A 989 37.20 -25.04 -1.25
CA SER A 989 35.96 -25.36 -0.55
C SER A 989 34.94 -24.27 -0.90
N SER A 990 34.08 -24.52 -1.90
CA SER A 990 32.98 -23.61 -2.22
C SER A 990 32.06 -23.52 -1.01
N SER A 991 31.95 -22.33 -0.42
CA SER A 991 31.02 -22.12 0.69
C SER A 991 29.57 -22.23 0.18
N SER A 992 28.72 -22.93 0.91
CA SER A 992 27.31 -23.10 0.59
C SER A 992 26.43 -22.62 1.72
N LEU A 993 25.29 -22.03 1.41
CA LEU A 993 24.23 -21.70 2.37
C LEU A 993 23.10 -22.71 2.24
N SER A 994 22.52 -23.13 3.37
CA SER A 994 21.31 -23.95 3.37
C SER A 994 20.09 -23.04 3.57
N LEU A 995 19.26 -22.94 2.52
CA LEU A 995 18.01 -22.21 2.53
C LEU A 995 16.87 -23.18 2.82
N ARG A 996 16.23 -23.02 3.97
CA ARG A 996 15.00 -23.73 4.33
C ARG A 996 13.81 -22.99 3.77
N VAL A 997 12.99 -23.69 2.98
CA VAL A 997 11.70 -23.23 2.49
C VAL A 997 10.60 -23.96 3.24
N ILE A 998 9.71 -23.21 3.89
CA ILE A 998 8.55 -23.74 4.60
C ILE A 998 7.31 -23.20 3.88
N TRP A 999 6.37 -24.08 3.54
CA TRP A 999 5.10 -23.66 2.99
C TRP A 999 3.95 -24.14 3.86
N ALA A 1000 2.94 -23.29 3.94
CA ALA A 1000 1.62 -23.62 4.48
C ALA A 1000 0.56 -23.23 3.45
N VAL A 1001 -0.68 -23.66 3.71
CA VAL A 1001 -1.92 -23.46 2.93
C VAL A 1001 -1.92 -22.25 2.00
N ASP A 1002 -1.48 -21.09 2.48
CA ASP A 1002 -1.57 -19.80 1.80
C ASP A 1002 -0.28 -18.97 1.80
N ARG A 1003 0.86 -19.51 2.26
CA ARG A 1003 2.08 -18.71 2.47
C ARG A 1003 3.39 -19.48 2.31
N LEU A 1004 4.39 -18.78 1.77
CA LEU A 1004 5.79 -19.18 1.76
C LEU A 1004 6.60 -18.44 2.83
N LYS A 1005 7.56 -19.17 3.42
CA LYS A 1005 8.52 -18.65 4.39
C LYS A 1005 9.91 -19.20 4.14
N PHE A 1006 10.92 -18.36 4.35
CA PHE A 1006 12.33 -18.73 4.23
C PHE A 1006 13.07 -18.63 5.57
N SER A 1007 14.04 -19.52 5.80
CA SER A 1007 15.05 -19.33 6.85
C SER A 1007 16.42 -19.83 6.41
N LEU A 1008 17.48 -19.22 6.94
CA LEU A 1008 18.85 -19.67 6.70
C LEU A 1008 19.32 -20.58 7.83
N THR A 1009 19.93 -21.70 7.48
CA THR A 1009 20.63 -22.58 8.42
C THR A 1009 22.10 -22.70 8.00
N ALA A 1010 22.98 -22.86 9.00
CA ALA A 1010 24.41 -23.05 8.78
C ALA A 1010 24.69 -24.38 8.06
#